data_AF-A0A3G8Y559-F1
#
_entry.id   AF-A0A3G8Y559-F1
#
_cell.length_a   1.000
_cell.length_b   1.000
_cell.length_c   1.000
_cell.angle_alpha   90.00
_cell.angle_beta   90.00
_cell.angle_gamma   90.00
#
_symmetry.space_group_name_H-M   'P 1'
#
loop_
_entity.id
_entity.type
_entity.pdbx_description
1 polymer ?
#
loop_
_entity_poly.entity_id
_entity_poly.type
_entity_poly.pdbx_seq_one_letter_code
_entity_poly.pdbx_strand_id
1 'polypeptide(L)'
;MIRKILLILLFIFLKLNAQTFSIKGKVTDENNNPLENATVSLMKQKDSSIINYTGTNKSGNFSIKTPKQNETVFLLISGNHFRPTSRIFKNISQNEELGTLKLIKDLVINIEEVQINAAPVIIKKDTVEYNASRMKVKPDSKIDDLVKEIPGAEIDTDGKITVNGKSVSKIHINGKPLFDKNGKIELETIPANIIKKIQVTTSKTKEEELTGRTPITDSLTINFVMDKKNRLGTITNLRLGYGSNNRYDGALFFSKINQDSKLSLSAGSNNINSGLSGKTGSGAGIFTTTIVNATYSNKFDNLDLERLNANFYQRNTETYSKIARTTFLPDYKLDKNTERSGKRDLKRFSFNTNATLRLNKSTNLIFNSSFNNNTNEGASENNSSTYRNNILLNSSSGVINQKSINNNFSQSLAITKKFEKQGRSFSGSVSTNITGNSSTDYNLTNTIFNQSPLDNDYRNQRTVAKNQNTDFNFNARYDEPVSDSAIVSTEITYIAQSLKNDRQVHDFNLATEDYSSYNTLLSNLINQNINSLYSSVGYDLNKTRFRFFFHANLEINNNDFNSVFNNEDKSFLRNFVFPSYNTKFIYRFSRTKSVELSNMSSFNAPSMMSLNPFTDISNPLVTIQGNPDLESTWKNTSSLYFLNRNIPKNITYSAKIKFDYTDNDVSDYSYYDDAGRQFRTYANISGNKVLSLDSRFTKSWKWRGNDFRISPSFYSSYAQRKGFINGTEYKNSVYNIAPKITLKLVLKEIMDINSSLGINYNISNFENYRIDKTRAAQQNFSFGMTNYFMKSSLYFINEISIAKNNNISAGFNRTSYFWNTGANYQFYKKQMTLKFSINDVLNQRQNAIRNIGDNYIEDREDLVLRRHFMLSLLLNVSRFGGNKGS
;
A
#
# COMPACT_ATOMS: atom_id res chain seq x y z
N MET A 1 -19.33 7.03 -37.19
CA MET A 1 -19.72 5.60 -37.21
C MET A 1 -18.56 4.64 -37.50
N ILE A 2 -17.67 4.96 -38.44
CA ILE A 2 -16.53 4.11 -38.87
C ILE A 2 -15.54 3.77 -37.72
N ARG A 3 -15.35 4.65 -36.72
CA ARG A 3 -14.52 4.37 -35.53
C ARG A 3 -15.12 3.36 -34.53
N LYS A 4 -16.45 3.18 -34.51
CA LYS A 4 -17.13 2.17 -33.65
C LYS A 4 -17.16 0.79 -34.31
N ILE A 5 -17.14 0.74 -35.64
CA ILE A 5 -17.14 -0.49 -36.44
C ILE A 5 -15.74 -1.14 -36.46
N LEU A 6 -14.66 -0.36 -36.46
CA LEU A 6 -13.29 -0.89 -36.39
C LEU A 6 -12.97 -1.59 -35.04
N LEU A 7 -13.61 -1.16 -33.94
CA LEU A 7 -13.39 -1.72 -32.61
C LEU A 7 -14.16 -3.04 -32.38
N ILE A 8 -15.24 -3.25 -33.13
CA ILE A 8 -16.04 -4.49 -33.11
C ILE A 8 -15.46 -5.52 -34.10
N LEU A 9 -14.91 -5.08 -35.25
CA LEU A 9 -14.22 -5.99 -36.18
C LEU A 9 -12.91 -6.57 -35.63
N LEU A 10 -12.21 -5.87 -34.73
CA LEU A 10 -10.99 -6.38 -34.10
C LEU A 10 -11.26 -7.51 -33.07
N PHE A 11 -12.50 -7.68 -32.61
CA PHE A 11 -12.88 -8.72 -31.65
C PHE A 11 -13.37 -10.03 -32.29
N ILE A 12 -13.64 -10.04 -33.60
CA ILE A 12 -14.24 -11.19 -34.30
C ILE A 12 -13.19 -12.16 -34.89
N PHE A 13 -11.90 -11.78 -34.97
CA PHE A 13 -10.86 -12.59 -35.62
C PHE A 13 -10.04 -13.56 -34.74
N LEU A 14 -10.49 -13.93 -33.54
CA LEU A 14 -9.76 -14.86 -32.65
C LEU A 14 -10.51 -16.15 -32.29
N LYS A 15 -11.16 -16.78 -33.28
CA LYS A 15 -11.50 -18.22 -33.21
C LYS A 15 -10.80 -19.01 -34.31
N LEU A 16 -9.48 -19.14 -34.20
CA LEU A 16 -8.77 -20.27 -34.80
C LEU A 16 -8.99 -21.49 -33.91
N ASN A 17 -9.86 -22.39 -34.33
CA ASN A 17 -9.99 -23.72 -33.74
C ASN A 17 -8.74 -24.54 -34.12
N ALA A 18 -7.71 -24.51 -33.28
CA ALA A 18 -6.68 -25.54 -33.33
C ALA A 18 -7.30 -26.86 -32.86
N GLN A 19 -7.14 -27.96 -33.63
CA GLN A 19 -7.50 -29.29 -33.16
C GLN A 19 -6.73 -29.57 -31.85
N THR A 20 -7.48 -29.91 -30.79
CA THR A 20 -6.91 -30.24 -29.47
C THR A 20 -7.10 -31.72 -29.20
N PHE A 21 -6.01 -32.39 -28.84
CA PHE A 21 -5.98 -33.79 -28.44
C PHE A 21 -6.02 -33.90 -26.92
N SER A 22 -6.54 -35.01 -26.43
CA SER A 22 -6.78 -35.30 -25.02
C SER A 22 -5.89 -36.46 -24.58
N ILE A 23 -5.08 -36.25 -23.54
CA ILE A 23 -4.37 -37.31 -22.80
C ILE A 23 -5.15 -37.60 -21.53
N LYS A 24 -5.63 -38.83 -21.34
CA LYS A 24 -6.38 -39.25 -20.14
C LYS A 24 -5.65 -40.36 -19.41
N GLY A 25 -5.90 -40.49 -18.10
CA GLY A 25 -5.42 -41.60 -17.30
C GLY A 25 -5.89 -41.50 -15.85
N LYS A 26 -5.51 -42.48 -15.04
CA LYS A 26 -5.78 -42.54 -13.59
C LYS A 26 -4.46 -42.66 -12.84
N VAL A 27 -4.31 -41.98 -11.71
CA VAL A 27 -3.13 -42.08 -10.85
C VAL A 27 -3.51 -42.74 -9.53
N THR A 28 -2.77 -43.76 -9.13
CA THR A 28 -2.95 -44.47 -7.86
C THR A 28 -1.63 -44.60 -7.10
N ASP A 29 -1.69 -44.94 -5.82
CA ASP A 29 -0.53 -45.47 -5.10
C ASP A 29 -0.26 -46.95 -5.50
N GLU A 30 0.75 -47.54 -4.88
CA GLU A 30 1.13 -48.95 -5.06
C GLU A 30 -0.01 -49.92 -4.72
N ASN A 31 -0.85 -49.54 -3.75
CA ASN A 31 -2.02 -50.29 -3.25
C ASN A 31 -3.31 -50.02 -4.05
N ASN A 32 -3.21 -49.37 -5.21
CA ASN A 32 -4.34 -48.98 -6.07
C ASN A 32 -5.31 -47.95 -5.48
N ASN A 33 -4.97 -47.28 -4.36
CA ASN A 33 -5.78 -46.18 -3.86
C ASN A 33 -5.65 -44.98 -4.80
N PRO A 34 -6.77 -44.34 -5.20
CA PRO A 34 -6.72 -43.18 -6.06
C PRO A 34 -6.00 -42.02 -5.38
N LEU A 35 -5.02 -41.44 -6.06
CA LEU A 35 -4.30 -40.28 -5.55
C LEU A 35 -5.02 -39.02 -6.00
N GLU A 36 -5.78 -38.40 -5.09
CA GLU A 36 -6.35 -37.08 -5.30
C GLU A 36 -5.25 -36.01 -5.25
N ASN A 37 -5.35 -34.98 -6.11
CA ASN A 37 -4.45 -33.82 -6.13
C ASN A 37 -2.98 -34.13 -6.51
N ALA A 38 -2.69 -35.26 -7.15
CA ALA A 38 -1.43 -35.45 -7.85
C ALA A 38 -1.37 -34.51 -9.06
N THR A 39 -0.23 -33.86 -9.26
CA THR A 39 0.00 -32.91 -10.35
C THR A 39 0.53 -33.67 -11.56
N VAL A 40 -0.21 -33.64 -12.67
CA VAL A 40 0.15 -34.21 -13.96
C VAL A 40 0.51 -33.07 -14.90
N SER A 41 1.75 -33.01 -15.39
CA SER A 41 2.28 -31.92 -16.22
C SER A 41 2.84 -32.45 -17.53
N LEU A 42 2.32 -31.98 -18.66
CA LEU A 42 2.86 -32.24 -20.00
C LEU A 42 3.87 -31.13 -20.36
N MET A 43 5.09 -31.51 -20.71
CA MET A 43 6.23 -30.61 -20.88
C MET A 43 7.03 -30.94 -22.14
N LYS A 44 7.61 -29.93 -22.81
CA LYS A 44 8.54 -30.16 -23.92
C LYS A 44 9.85 -30.74 -23.40
N GLN A 45 10.39 -31.75 -24.07
CA GLN A 45 11.67 -32.34 -23.65
C GLN A 45 12.85 -31.36 -23.82
N LYS A 46 12.82 -30.56 -24.90
CA LYS A 46 13.92 -29.65 -25.29
C LYS A 46 14.29 -28.61 -24.23
N ASP A 47 13.30 -28.02 -23.57
CA ASP A 47 13.50 -26.90 -22.64
C ASP A 47 12.70 -27.03 -21.34
N SER A 48 12.03 -28.17 -21.13
CA SER A 48 11.14 -28.41 -19.98
C SER A 48 10.06 -27.33 -19.84
N SER A 49 9.68 -26.64 -20.93
CA SER A 49 8.54 -25.72 -20.92
C SER A 49 7.25 -26.50 -20.74
N ILE A 50 6.37 -26.02 -19.85
CA ILE A 50 5.07 -26.66 -19.60
C ILE A 50 4.14 -26.34 -20.77
N ILE A 51 3.60 -27.38 -21.40
CA ILE A 51 2.56 -27.27 -22.43
C ILE A 51 1.20 -27.11 -21.76
N ASN A 52 0.88 -28.03 -20.84
CA ASN A 52 -0.34 -27.98 -20.04
C ASN A 52 -0.18 -28.87 -18.79
N TYR A 53 -1.01 -28.68 -17.77
CA TYR A 53 -1.03 -29.56 -16.59
C TYR A 53 -2.46 -29.68 -16.06
N THR A 54 -2.70 -30.68 -15.23
CA THR A 54 -3.94 -30.85 -14.49
C THR A 54 -3.67 -31.52 -13.15
N GLY A 55 -4.64 -31.44 -12.25
CA GLY A 55 -4.64 -32.22 -11.02
C GLY A 55 -5.54 -33.45 -11.18
N THR A 56 -5.19 -34.54 -10.53
CA THR A 56 -6.09 -35.70 -10.43
C THR A 56 -7.29 -35.38 -9.54
N ASN A 57 -8.47 -35.88 -9.92
CA ASN A 57 -9.69 -35.74 -9.13
C ASN A 57 -9.74 -36.75 -7.95
N LYS A 58 -10.83 -36.77 -7.19
CA LYS A 58 -11.03 -37.72 -6.06
C LYS A 58 -10.89 -39.19 -6.44
N SER A 59 -11.22 -39.53 -7.68
CA SER A 59 -11.10 -40.89 -8.21
C SER A 59 -9.72 -41.16 -8.84
N GLY A 60 -8.76 -40.23 -8.72
CA GLY A 60 -7.42 -40.33 -9.30
C GLY A 60 -7.36 -40.01 -10.80
N ASN A 61 -8.47 -39.68 -11.44
CA ASN A 61 -8.52 -39.48 -12.89
C ASN A 61 -7.98 -38.09 -13.29
N PHE A 62 -7.28 -38.04 -14.42
CA PHE A 62 -6.81 -36.80 -15.04
C PHE A 62 -7.14 -36.75 -16.53
N SER A 63 -7.25 -35.52 -17.05
CA SER A 63 -7.34 -35.26 -18.50
C SER A 63 -6.60 -33.98 -18.83
N ILE A 64 -5.62 -34.07 -19.74
CA ILE A 64 -4.84 -32.94 -20.26
C ILE A 64 -5.19 -32.74 -21.73
N LYS A 65 -5.62 -31.52 -22.09
CA LYS A 65 -5.81 -31.13 -23.48
C LYS A 65 -4.56 -30.44 -24.02
N THR A 66 -4.11 -30.81 -25.21
CA THR A 66 -2.94 -30.22 -25.86
C THR A 66 -3.20 -30.05 -27.36
N PRO A 67 -2.76 -28.96 -28.01
CA PRO A 67 -2.71 -28.94 -29.47
C PRO A 67 -1.72 -30.00 -29.99
N LYS A 68 -1.76 -30.31 -31.29
CA LYS A 68 -0.80 -31.19 -31.96
C LYS A 68 0.63 -30.84 -31.52
N GLN A 69 1.37 -31.82 -31.01
CA GLN A 69 2.79 -31.67 -30.67
C GLN A 69 3.61 -32.44 -31.70
N ASN A 70 4.41 -31.74 -32.49
CA ASN A 70 5.31 -32.36 -33.48
C ASN A 70 6.72 -32.63 -32.92
N GLU A 71 6.99 -32.20 -31.68
CA GLU A 71 8.26 -32.38 -30.97
C GLU A 71 8.09 -33.40 -29.84
N THR A 72 9.20 -33.98 -29.37
CA THR A 72 9.17 -34.88 -28.21
C THR A 72 8.77 -34.13 -26.93
N VAL A 73 7.78 -34.68 -26.23
CA VAL A 73 7.22 -34.16 -24.98
C VAL A 73 7.24 -35.25 -23.92
N PHE A 74 7.16 -34.89 -22.65
CA PHE A 74 7.03 -35.84 -21.56
C PHE A 74 5.95 -35.40 -20.57
N LEU A 75 5.25 -36.37 -20.00
CA LEU A 75 4.23 -36.22 -18.99
C LEU A 75 4.84 -36.57 -17.63
N LEU A 76 5.02 -35.57 -16.77
CA LEU A 76 5.52 -35.71 -15.40
C LEU A 76 4.35 -35.77 -14.41
N ILE A 77 4.33 -36.80 -13.57
CA ILE A 77 3.32 -36.99 -12.53
C ILE A 77 4.01 -36.89 -11.18
N SER A 78 3.50 -36.01 -10.32
CA SER A 78 4.08 -35.77 -8.99
C SER A 78 2.99 -35.71 -7.92
N GLY A 79 3.19 -36.42 -6.82
CA GLY A 79 2.31 -36.45 -5.65
C GLY A 79 3.08 -36.07 -4.38
N ASN A 80 2.38 -35.58 -3.37
CA ASN A 80 3.03 -35.24 -2.09
C ASN A 80 3.45 -36.53 -1.36
N HIS A 81 4.73 -36.66 -0.98
CA HIS A 81 5.33 -37.90 -0.42
C HIS A 81 5.41 -39.09 -1.40
N PHE A 82 5.37 -38.82 -2.71
CA PHE A 82 5.54 -39.84 -3.74
C PHE A 82 6.71 -39.48 -4.67
N ARG A 83 7.43 -40.50 -5.17
CA ARG A 83 8.47 -40.34 -6.17
C ARG A 83 7.83 -39.93 -7.50
N PRO A 84 8.25 -38.82 -8.13
CA PRO A 84 7.71 -38.41 -9.43
C PRO A 84 8.01 -39.46 -10.50
N THR A 85 7.06 -39.72 -11.39
CA THR A 85 7.26 -40.57 -12.57
C THR A 85 7.04 -39.78 -13.86
N SER A 86 7.65 -40.21 -14.96
CA SER A 86 7.49 -39.53 -16.25
C SER A 86 7.26 -40.50 -17.41
N ARG A 87 6.45 -40.09 -18.39
CA ARG A 87 6.18 -40.83 -19.63
C ARG A 87 6.48 -39.97 -20.85
N ILE A 88 7.29 -40.45 -21.78
CA ILE A 88 7.74 -39.69 -22.96
C ILE A 88 6.84 -40.00 -24.15
N PHE A 89 6.51 -38.98 -24.95
CA PHE A 89 5.80 -39.08 -26.23
C PHE A 89 6.66 -38.44 -27.32
N LYS A 90 6.97 -39.17 -28.40
CA LYS A 90 7.74 -38.64 -29.55
C LYS A 90 6.98 -37.52 -30.28
N ASN A 91 5.68 -37.64 -30.39
CA ASN A 91 4.75 -36.61 -30.87
C ASN A 91 3.38 -36.85 -30.22
N ILE A 92 2.46 -35.89 -30.34
CA ILE A 92 1.04 -36.07 -30.00
C ILE A 92 0.22 -35.57 -31.17
N SER A 93 -0.40 -36.51 -31.88
CA SER A 93 -1.22 -36.24 -33.06
C SER A 93 -2.63 -36.87 -32.99
N GLN A 94 -2.95 -37.52 -31.87
CA GLN A 94 -4.24 -38.14 -31.57
C GLN A 94 -4.51 -38.12 -30.05
N ASN A 95 -5.71 -38.54 -29.64
CA ASN A 95 -6.03 -38.72 -28.22
C ASN A 95 -5.24 -39.91 -27.65
N GLU A 96 -4.74 -39.77 -26.43
CA GLU A 96 -3.93 -40.77 -25.74
C GLU A 96 -4.62 -41.21 -24.44
N GLU A 97 -4.73 -42.51 -24.21
CA GLU A 97 -5.32 -43.08 -22.98
C GLU A 97 -4.27 -43.94 -22.27
N LEU A 98 -3.80 -43.46 -21.12
CA LEU A 98 -2.60 -43.97 -20.46
C LEU A 98 -2.88 -45.06 -19.42
N GLY A 99 -4.14 -45.43 -19.23
CA GLY A 99 -4.57 -46.38 -18.20
C GLY A 99 -4.26 -45.87 -16.78
N THR A 100 -3.97 -46.81 -15.87
CA THR A 100 -3.62 -46.51 -14.48
C THR A 100 -2.10 -46.40 -14.31
N LEU A 101 -1.64 -45.27 -13.76
CA LEU A 101 -0.24 -44.95 -13.51
C LEU A 101 0.02 -44.95 -12.00
N LYS A 102 0.90 -45.83 -11.54
CA LYS A 102 1.21 -45.98 -10.12
C LYS A 102 2.34 -45.04 -9.70
N LEU A 103 2.17 -44.37 -8.56
CA LEU A 103 3.21 -43.60 -7.89
C LEU A 103 3.70 -44.36 -6.65
N ILE A 104 5.02 -44.44 -6.53
CA ILE A 104 5.69 -45.11 -5.41
C ILE A 104 5.78 -44.15 -4.23
N LYS A 105 5.39 -44.59 -3.04
CA LYS A 105 5.45 -43.77 -1.82
C LYS A 105 6.90 -43.69 -1.36
N ASP A 106 7.43 -42.49 -1.22
CA ASP A 106 8.83 -42.29 -0.84
C ASP A 106 8.95 -41.24 0.25
N LEU A 107 9.48 -41.66 1.40
CA LEU A 107 9.68 -40.85 2.60
C LEU A 107 11.09 -40.24 2.67
N VAL A 108 12.02 -40.65 1.80
CA VAL A 108 13.42 -40.21 1.85
C VAL A 108 13.91 -39.80 0.47
N ILE A 109 13.88 -38.50 0.22
CA ILE A 109 14.52 -37.92 -0.98
C ILE A 109 16.03 -37.83 -0.71
N ASN A 110 16.77 -38.89 -1.03
CA ASN A 110 18.20 -38.78 -1.32
C ASN A 110 18.34 -38.71 -2.84
N ILE A 111 18.72 -37.55 -3.38
CA ILE A 111 18.94 -37.36 -4.83
C ILE A 111 20.39 -36.98 -5.02
N GLU A 112 21.23 -37.98 -5.24
CA GLU A 112 22.28 -37.87 -6.22
C GLU A 112 21.75 -38.49 -7.51
N GLU A 113 21.87 -37.73 -8.61
CA GLU A 113 21.72 -38.23 -9.98
C GLU A 113 20.32 -38.56 -10.50
N VAL A 114 19.44 -37.55 -10.58
CA VAL A 114 18.73 -37.19 -11.82
C VAL A 114 18.48 -35.68 -11.75
N GLN A 115 18.88 -34.91 -12.78
CA GLN A 115 18.49 -33.50 -12.95
C GLN A 115 16.97 -33.37 -13.13
N ILE A 116 16.18 -33.57 -12.08
CA ILE A 116 14.74 -33.31 -12.13
C ILE A 116 14.55 -31.79 -12.02
N ASN A 117 14.30 -31.17 -13.17
CA ASN A 117 13.89 -29.79 -13.30
C ASN A 117 12.65 -29.52 -12.43
N ALA A 118 12.85 -28.90 -11.25
CA ALA A 118 11.75 -28.49 -10.38
C ALA A 118 10.78 -27.56 -11.14
N ALA A 119 9.48 -27.81 -11.00
CA ALA A 119 8.43 -27.02 -11.64
C ALA A 119 8.61 -25.51 -11.32
N PRO A 120 8.45 -24.61 -12.30
CA PRO A 120 8.65 -23.18 -12.10
C PRO A 120 7.64 -22.57 -11.12
N VAL A 121 6.44 -23.15 -11.02
CA VAL A 121 5.39 -22.74 -10.09
C VAL A 121 4.68 -23.97 -9.53
N ILE A 122 4.40 -23.99 -8.23
CA ILE A 122 3.64 -25.03 -7.53
C ILE A 122 2.44 -24.38 -6.84
N ILE A 123 1.22 -24.85 -7.13
CA ILE A 123 0.00 -24.38 -6.45
C ILE A 123 -0.39 -25.37 -5.36
N LYS A 124 -0.31 -24.92 -4.11
CA LYS A 124 -0.90 -25.58 -2.94
C LYS A 124 -2.27 -24.97 -2.62
N LYS A 125 -2.95 -25.52 -1.61
CA LYS A 125 -4.31 -25.10 -1.20
C LYS A 125 -4.47 -23.56 -1.15
N ASP A 126 -3.68 -22.90 -0.30
CA ASP A 126 -3.75 -21.44 -0.08
C ASP A 126 -2.44 -20.72 -0.45
N THR A 127 -1.56 -21.39 -1.21
CA THR A 127 -0.19 -20.90 -1.48
C THR A 127 0.19 -21.12 -2.94
N VAL A 128 0.68 -20.06 -3.58
CA VAL A 128 1.41 -20.17 -4.85
C VAL A 128 2.90 -20.08 -4.55
N GLU A 129 3.64 -21.15 -4.82
CA GLU A 129 5.11 -21.16 -4.69
C GLU A 129 5.75 -20.92 -6.05
N TYR A 130 6.63 -19.93 -6.13
CA TYR A 130 7.46 -19.64 -7.29
C TYR A 130 8.89 -20.08 -7.03
N ASN A 131 9.51 -20.78 -7.99
CA ASN A 131 10.92 -21.13 -7.90
C ASN A 131 11.79 -19.90 -8.22
N ALA A 132 12.51 -19.38 -7.23
CA ALA A 132 13.32 -18.17 -7.38
C ALA A 132 14.51 -18.41 -8.32
N SER A 133 15.07 -19.62 -8.37
CA SER A 133 16.16 -19.97 -9.30
C SER A 133 15.74 -19.97 -10.78
N ARG A 134 14.44 -19.96 -11.06
CA ARG A 134 13.89 -19.79 -12.43
C ARG A 134 13.52 -18.34 -12.75
N MET A 135 13.55 -17.44 -11.76
CA MET A 135 13.37 -16.01 -11.95
C MET A 135 14.71 -15.42 -12.35
N LYS A 136 14.72 -14.71 -13.48
CA LYS A 136 15.92 -14.03 -13.96
C LYS A 136 15.95 -12.64 -13.37
N VAL A 137 16.92 -12.42 -12.50
CA VAL A 137 17.21 -11.13 -11.87
C VAL A 137 18.68 -10.79 -12.08
N LYS A 138 19.06 -9.53 -11.86
CA LYS A 138 20.43 -9.07 -12.05
C LYS A 138 21.35 -9.78 -11.03
N PRO A 139 22.65 -9.97 -11.32
CA PRO A 139 23.55 -10.64 -10.37
C PRO A 139 23.62 -9.97 -8.98
N ASP A 140 23.40 -8.66 -8.90
CA ASP A 140 23.34 -7.84 -7.68
C ASP A 140 21.90 -7.56 -7.19
N SER A 141 20.90 -8.15 -7.84
CA SER A 141 19.49 -7.93 -7.49
C SER A 141 19.20 -8.30 -6.05
N LYS A 142 18.25 -7.57 -5.48
CA LYS A 142 17.76 -7.76 -4.13
C LYS A 142 16.41 -8.45 -4.16
N ILE A 143 15.84 -8.74 -2.99
CA ILE A 143 14.56 -9.42 -2.89
C ILE A 143 13.44 -8.60 -3.57
N ASP A 144 13.48 -7.27 -3.56
CA ASP A 144 12.49 -6.42 -4.26
C ASP A 144 12.47 -6.66 -5.78
N ASP A 145 13.62 -6.95 -6.40
CA ASP A 145 13.69 -7.33 -7.82
C ASP A 145 13.05 -8.70 -8.08
N LEU A 146 13.19 -9.64 -7.14
CA LEU A 146 12.47 -10.93 -7.22
C LEU A 146 10.96 -10.73 -7.15
N VAL A 147 10.47 -9.78 -6.33
CA VAL A 147 9.04 -9.46 -6.27
C VAL A 147 8.53 -8.98 -7.63
N LYS A 148 9.29 -8.14 -8.34
CA LYS A 148 8.92 -7.65 -9.70
C LYS A 148 8.86 -8.78 -10.73
N GLU A 149 9.50 -9.92 -10.48
CA GLU A 149 9.39 -11.11 -11.33
C GLU A 149 8.15 -11.97 -11.05
N ILE A 150 7.45 -11.73 -9.94
CA ILE A 150 6.20 -12.44 -9.64
C ILE A 150 5.10 -11.96 -10.63
N PRO A 151 4.41 -12.87 -11.33
CA PRO A 151 3.32 -12.51 -12.23
C PRO A 151 2.21 -11.71 -11.54
N GLY A 152 1.93 -10.53 -12.10
CA GLY A 152 0.93 -9.58 -11.56
C GLY A 152 1.38 -8.85 -10.30
N ALA A 153 2.64 -8.96 -9.89
CA ALA A 153 3.18 -8.16 -8.81
C ALA A 153 3.60 -6.77 -9.30
N GLU A 154 3.27 -5.76 -8.49
CA GLU A 154 3.63 -4.37 -8.69
C GLU A 154 4.18 -3.82 -7.38
N ILE A 155 5.18 -2.95 -7.48
CA ILE A 155 5.69 -2.15 -6.35
C ILE A 155 5.48 -0.70 -6.73
N ASP A 156 4.74 0.05 -5.91
CA ASP A 156 4.56 1.49 -6.13
C ASP A 156 5.77 2.31 -5.64
N THR A 157 5.71 3.63 -5.82
CA THR A 157 6.78 4.57 -5.44
C THR A 157 7.06 4.58 -3.94
N ASP A 158 6.06 4.25 -3.12
CA ASP A 158 6.18 4.22 -1.66
C ASP A 158 6.77 2.89 -1.16
N GLY A 159 6.84 1.88 -2.03
CA GLY A 159 7.34 0.53 -1.74
C GLY A 159 6.25 -0.45 -1.34
N LYS A 160 4.97 -0.09 -1.52
CA LYS A 160 3.84 -1.00 -1.27
C LYS A 160 3.76 -2.00 -2.41
N ILE A 161 3.68 -3.28 -2.03
CA ILE A 161 3.63 -4.39 -2.97
C ILE A 161 2.16 -4.80 -3.14
N THR A 162 1.72 -4.95 -4.38
CA THR A 162 0.44 -5.60 -4.71
C THR A 162 0.69 -6.78 -5.62
N VAL A 163 -0.14 -7.82 -5.54
CA VAL A 163 -0.10 -8.98 -6.44
C VAL A 163 -1.51 -9.23 -6.96
N ASN A 164 -1.73 -8.96 -8.24
CA ASN A 164 -3.03 -9.02 -8.93
C ASN A 164 -4.09 -8.11 -8.28
N GLY A 165 -3.68 -6.89 -7.90
CA GLY A 165 -4.54 -5.90 -7.25
C GLY A 165 -4.81 -6.15 -5.75
N LYS A 166 -4.38 -7.27 -5.18
CA LYS A 166 -4.43 -7.53 -3.73
C LYS A 166 -3.14 -7.02 -3.06
N SER A 167 -3.28 -6.23 -2.00
CA SER A 167 -2.13 -5.67 -1.26
C SER A 167 -1.40 -6.77 -0.49
N VAL A 168 -0.07 -6.72 -0.47
CA VAL A 168 0.75 -7.52 0.42
C VAL A 168 0.84 -6.79 1.76
N SER A 169 0.41 -7.43 2.85
CA SER A 169 0.40 -6.85 4.20
C SER A 169 1.50 -7.37 5.11
N LYS A 170 2.11 -8.51 4.77
CA LYS A 170 3.19 -9.12 5.52
C LYS A 170 4.25 -9.67 4.57
N ILE A 171 5.50 -9.51 4.94
CA ILE A 171 6.63 -10.05 4.20
C ILE A 171 7.52 -10.78 5.20
N HIS A 172 7.84 -12.02 4.89
CA HIS A 172 8.60 -12.91 5.74
C HIS A 172 9.84 -13.45 5.01
N ILE A 173 10.89 -13.76 5.78
CA ILE A 173 12.01 -14.59 5.33
C ILE A 173 12.08 -15.82 6.22
N ASN A 174 12.01 -17.02 5.62
CA ASN A 174 11.92 -18.29 6.34
C ASN A 174 10.80 -18.32 7.39
N GLY A 175 9.68 -17.65 7.12
CA GLY A 175 8.52 -17.56 8.01
C GLY A 175 8.61 -16.51 9.11
N LYS A 176 9.72 -15.77 9.24
CA LYS A 176 9.90 -14.69 10.23
C LYS A 176 9.68 -13.30 9.61
N PRO A 177 9.08 -12.34 10.34
CA PRO A 177 8.87 -10.99 9.85
C PRO A 177 10.16 -10.19 9.62
N LEU A 178 10.04 -9.12 8.84
CA LEU A 178 11.11 -8.18 8.48
C LEU A 178 11.17 -6.96 9.45
N PHE A 179 12.16 -6.07 9.29
CA PHE A 179 12.49 -4.94 10.16
C PHE A 179 11.26 -4.07 10.44
N ASP A 180 10.64 -3.59 9.38
CA ASP A 180 9.43 -2.80 9.40
C ASP A 180 8.26 -3.60 8.81
N LYS A 181 7.03 -3.12 9.01
CA LYS A 181 5.81 -3.77 8.50
C LYS A 181 5.87 -4.05 7.00
N ASN A 182 6.61 -3.22 6.26
CA ASN A 182 6.77 -3.31 4.81
C ASN A 182 8.08 -4.01 4.38
N GLY A 183 8.96 -4.35 5.33
CA GLY A 183 10.25 -4.99 5.08
C GLY A 183 11.18 -4.26 4.12
N LYS A 184 11.03 -2.94 3.95
CA LYS A 184 11.65 -2.17 2.87
C LYS A 184 13.17 -2.28 2.92
N ILE A 185 13.75 -2.22 4.12
CA ILE A 185 15.20 -2.33 4.31
C ILE A 185 15.69 -3.72 3.86
N GLU A 186 15.14 -4.82 4.37
CA GLU A 186 15.62 -6.15 3.95
C GLU A 186 15.34 -6.48 2.50
N LEU A 187 14.20 -6.05 1.97
CA LEU A 187 13.86 -6.25 0.57
C LEU A 187 14.91 -5.63 -0.35
N GLU A 188 15.51 -4.52 0.07
CA GLU A 188 16.48 -3.73 -0.70
C GLU A 188 17.95 -4.00 -0.30
N THR A 189 18.21 -4.80 0.74
CA THR A 189 19.59 -5.16 1.15
C THR A 189 19.93 -6.63 0.94
N ILE A 190 18.97 -7.53 1.13
CA ILE A 190 19.20 -8.98 1.06
C ILE A 190 19.33 -9.41 -0.41
N PRO A 191 20.42 -10.11 -0.78
CA PRO A 191 20.63 -10.62 -2.14
C PRO A 191 19.51 -11.57 -2.59
N ALA A 192 19.10 -11.48 -3.85
CA ALA A 192 18.12 -12.38 -4.45
C ALA A 192 18.63 -13.82 -4.60
N ASN A 193 19.94 -13.99 -4.87
CA ASN A 193 20.55 -15.28 -5.19
C ASN A 193 20.56 -16.30 -4.05
N ILE A 194 20.29 -15.89 -2.80
CA ILE A 194 20.19 -16.79 -1.65
C ILE A 194 18.77 -17.32 -1.43
N ILE A 195 17.78 -16.79 -2.16
CA ILE A 195 16.39 -17.22 -2.11
C ILE A 195 16.19 -18.42 -3.04
N LYS A 196 15.61 -19.50 -2.50
CA LYS A 196 15.27 -20.71 -3.25
C LYS A 196 13.87 -20.64 -3.84
N LYS A 197 12.90 -20.14 -3.07
CA LYS A 197 11.51 -20.03 -3.51
C LYS A 197 10.77 -18.90 -2.81
N ILE A 198 9.71 -18.42 -3.46
CA ILE A 198 8.83 -17.37 -2.97
C ILE A 198 7.43 -17.95 -2.81
N GLN A 199 6.81 -17.76 -1.65
CA GLN A 199 5.46 -18.22 -1.37
C GLN A 199 4.53 -17.02 -1.26
N VAL A 200 3.44 -17.01 -2.03
CA VAL A 200 2.38 -16.00 -1.93
C VAL A 200 1.15 -16.68 -1.35
N THR A 201 0.74 -16.26 -0.15
CA THR A 201 -0.43 -16.80 0.57
C THR A 201 -1.41 -15.71 0.94
N THR A 202 -2.64 -16.07 1.26
CA THR A 202 -3.55 -15.15 1.96
C THR A 202 -2.96 -14.83 3.33
N SER A 203 -2.97 -13.55 3.72
CA SER A 203 -2.46 -13.12 5.01
C SER A 203 -3.40 -13.55 6.13
N LYS A 204 -2.83 -13.90 7.27
CA LYS A 204 -3.55 -14.24 8.50
C LYS A 204 -3.04 -13.37 9.65
N THR A 205 -3.90 -12.98 10.59
CA THR A 205 -3.44 -12.42 11.87
C THR A 205 -2.76 -13.52 12.70
N LYS A 206 -1.98 -13.14 13.71
CA LYS A 206 -1.33 -14.14 14.57
C LYS A 206 -2.37 -15.00 15.29
N GLU A 207 -3.48 -14.39 15.70
CA GLU A 207 -4.61 -15.12 16.27
C GLU A 207 -5.24 -16.09 15.28
N GLU A 208 -5.45 -15.70 14.01
CA GLU A 208 -5.97 -16.58 12.98
C GLU A 208 -5.01 -17.75 12.67
N GLU A 209 -3.70 -17.51 12.65
CA GLU A 209 -2.68 -18.57 12.51
C GLU A 209 -2.74 -19.56 13.68
N LEU A 210 -2.82 -19.06 14.90
CA LEU A 210 -2.80 -19.87 16.13
C LEU A 210 -4.12 -20.58 16.41
N THR A 211 -5.26 -20.02 16.01
CA THR A 211 -6.60 -20.63 16.11
C THR A 211 -6.95 -21.48 14.88
N GLY A 212 -6.26 -21.29 13.76
CA GLY A 212 -6.57 -21.98 12.50
C GLY A 212 -7.77 -21.40 11.75
N ARG A 213 -8.29 -20.24 12.22
CA ARG A 213 -9.37 -19.51 11.57
C ARG A 213 -9.04 -19.18 10.12
N THR A 214 -10.08 -19.06 9.32
CA THR A 214 -9.95 -18.65 7.92
C THR A 214 -9.86 -17.13 7.89
N PRO A 215 -8.86 -16.55 7.22
CA PRO A 215 -8.70 -15.10 7.21
C PRO A 215 -9.92 -14.40 6.60
N ILE A 216 -10.31 -13.29 7.23
CA ILE A 216 -11.36 -12.40 6.72
C ILE A 216 -10.77 -11.45 5.67
N THR A 217 -9.49 -11.06 5.84
CA THR A 217 -8.78 -10.12 4.98
C THR A 217 -8.47 -10.69 3.59
N ASP A 218 -8.37 -9.79 2.60
CA ASP A 218 -7.92 -10.10 1.24
C ASP A 218 -6.46 -9.78 0.99
N SER A 219 -5.72 -9.41 2.03
CA SER A 219 -4.30 -9.12 1.87
C SER A 219 -3.48 -10.40 1.71
N LEU A 220 -2.28 -10.25 1.18
CA LEU A 220 -1.36 -11.35 0.91
C LEU A 220 -0.15 -11.28 1.84
N THR A 221 0.40 -12.44 2.14
CA THR A 221 1.73 -12.58 2.74
C THR A 221 2.69 -13.11 1.67
N ILE A 222 3.85 -12.47 1.52
CA ILE A 222 4.95 -13.02 0.72
C ILE A 222 6.01 -13.59 1.68
N ASN A 223 6.34 -14.86 1.55
CA ASN A 223 7.42 -15.50 2.31
C ASN A 223 8.56 -15.93 1.37
N PHE A 224 9.75 -15.39 1.58
CA PHE A 224 10.97 -15.78 0.87
C PHE A 224 11.67 -16.89 1.64
N VAL A 225 11.82 -18.05 1.00
CA VAL A 225 12.48 -19.21 1.59
C VAL A 225 13.89 -19.30 1.06
N MET A 226 14.87 -19.19 1.95
CA MET A 226 16.29 -19.32 1.61
C MET A 226 16.67 -20.76 1.31
N ASP A 227 17.73 -20.94 0.52
CA ASP A 227 18.32 -22.27 0.32
C ASP A 227 18.84 -22.86 1.64
N LYS A 228 18.77 -24.19 1.83
CA LYS A 228 19.13 -24.86 3.09
C LYS A 228 20.57 -24.53 3.52
N LYS A 229 21.51 -24.51 2.57
CA LYS A 229 22.92 -24.12 2.78
C LYS A 229 23.10 -22.65 3.20
N ASN A 230 22.11 -21.81 2.93
CA ASN A 230 22.12 -20.37 3.19
C ASN A 230 21.23 -19.95 4.36
N ARG A 231 20.79 -20.89 5.20
CA ARG A 231 19.92 -20.58 6.35
C ARG A 231 20.67 -20.00 7.54
N LEU A 232 21.97 -20.27 7.63
CA LEU A 232 22.86 -19.77 8.68
C LEU A 232 23.98 -18.97 8.06
N GLY A 233 24.20 -17.75 8.54
CA GLY A 233 25.25 -16.91 7.99
C GLY A 233 25.16 -15.45 8.37
N THR A 234 26.10 -14.70 7.80
CA THR A 234 26.25 -13.26 7.99
C THR A 234 26.12 -12.55 6.66
N ILE A 235 25.31 -11.49 6.64
CA ILE A 235 25.15 -10.57 5.51
C ILE A 235 25.71 -9.23 5.94
N THR A 236 26.59 -8.66 5.13
CA THR A 236 27.12 -7.30 5.29
C THR A 236 26.96 -6.55 3.97
N ASN A 237 26.33 -5.38 4.01
CA ASN A 237 26.31 -4.46 2.88
C ASN A 237 26.90 -3.13 3.32
N LEU A 238 27.84 -2.60 2.57
CA LEU A 238 28.42 -1.28 2.77
C LEU A 238 28.24 -0.47 1.49
N ARG A 239 27.76 0.75 1.62
CA ARG A 239 27.62 1.72 0.55
C ARG A 239 28.30 3.00 0.97
N LEU A 240 29.22 3.47 0.13
CA LEU A 240 29.92 4.73 0.31
C LEU A 240 29.87 5.47 -1.02
N GLY A 241 29.46 6.73 -1.02
CA GLY A 241 29.38 7.54 -2.21
C GLY A 241 29.63 9.00 -1.92
N TYR A 242 30.31 9.65 -2.85
CA TYR A 242 30.56 11.08 -2.82
C TYR A 242 30.44 11.66 -4.23
N GLY A 243 30.05 12.92 -4.33
CA GLY A 243 29.64 13.52 -5.58
C GLY A 243 29.71 15.03 -5.61
N SER A 244 29.45 15.58 -6.79
CA SER A 244 29.37 17.03 -7.03
C SER A 244 28.40 17.72 -6.07
N ASN A 245 28.60 19.00 -5.77
CA ASN A 245 27.74 19.79 -4.88
C ASN A 245 27.68 19.21 -3.44
N ASN A 246 28.81 18.70 -2.94
CA ASN A 246 28.97 18.11 -1.61
C ASN A 246 27.94 17.01 -1.30
N ARG A 247 27.59 16.22 -2.32
CA ARG A 247 26.62 15.13 -2.18
C ARG A 247 27.32 13.90 -1.64
N TYR A 248 26.70 13.24 -0.67
CA TYR A 248 27.22 12.02 -0.06
C TYR A 248 26.11 11.01 0.22
N ASP A 249 26.51 9.75 0.28
CA ASP A 249 25.65 8.61 0.62
C ASP A 249 26.49 7.56 1.35
N GLY A 250 26.20 7.34 2.62
CA GLY A 250 26.83 6.33 3.45
C GLY A 250 25.77 5.41 4.04
N ALA A 251 25.93 4.10 3.90
CA ALA A 251 25.06 3.14 4.56
C ALA A 251 25.80 1.83 4.89
N LEU A 252 25.46 1.25 6.03
CA LEU A 252 25.92 -0.02 6.53
C LEU A 252 24.70 -0.89 6.87
N PHE A 253 24.75 -2.13 6.43
CA PHE A 253 23.83 -3.18 6.82
C PHE A 253 24.61 -4.38 7.33
N PHE A 254 24.18 -4.94 8.45
CA PHE A 254 24.73 -6.15 9.01
C PHE A 254 23.60 -7.05 9.51
N SER A 255 23.66 -8.34 9.20
CA SER A 255 22.69 -9.31 9.72
C SER A 255 23.36 -10.64 9.98
N LYS A 256 23.26 -11.14 11.22
CA LYS A 256 23.67 -12.48 11.62
C LYS A 256 22.43 -13.34 11.84
N ILE A 257 22.34 -14.45 11.11
CA ILE A 257 21.22 -15.38 11.14
C ILE A 257 21.73 -16.73 11.68
N ASN A 258 21.21 -17.12 12.84
CA ASN A 258 21.39 -18.44 13.43
C ASN A 258 20.09 -19.26 13.28
N GLN A 259 20.06 -20.47 13.85
CA GLN A 259 18.90 -21.37 13.73
C GLN A 259 17.64 -20.75 14.36
N ASP A 260 17.76 -20.27 15.60
CA ASP A 260 16.64 -19.72 16.35
C ASP A 260 16.70 -18.20 16.51
N SER A 261 17.90 -17.59 16.45
CA SER A 261 18.09 -16.14 16.61
C SER A 261 18.49 -15.42 15.32
N LYS A 262 18.01 -14.21 15.12
CA LYS A 262 18.50 -13.27 14.08
C LYS A 262 18.76 -11.91 14.72
N LEU A 263 19.97 -11.39 14.54
CA LEU A 263 20.33 -10.02 14.89
C LEU A 263 20.63 -9.26 13.60
N SER A 264 20.03 -8.09 13.44
CA SER A 264 20.26 -7.26 12.27
C SER A 264 20.37 -5.79 12.67
N LEU A 265 21.41 -5.13 12.16
CA LEU A 265 21.79 -3.76 12.43
C LEU A 265 21.88 -3.01 11.12
N SER A 266 21.48 -1.75 11.12
CA SER A 266 21.65 -0.90 9.94
C SER A 266 21.85 0.54 10.33
N ALA A 267 22.72 1.25 9.64
CA ALA A 267 22.94 2.68 9.83
C ALA A 267 23.16 3.34 8.47
N GLY A 268 22.77 4.59 8.31
CA GLY A 268 23.09 5.32 7.10
C GLY A 268 22.75 6.80 7.18
N SER A 269 23.45 7.59 6.39
CA SER A 269 23.24 9.03 6.25
C SER A 269 23.47 9.46 4.80
N ASN A 270 22.60 10.32 4.27
CA ASN A 270 22.76 10.88 2.93
C ASN A 270 22.07 12.24 2.78
N ASN A 271 22.46 12.99 1.75
CA ASN A 271 21.82 14.25 1.32
C ASN A 271 21.39 14.23 -0.17
N ILE A 272 21.14 13.03 -0.70
CA ILE A 272 20.72 12.80 -2.10
C ILE A 272 19.21 12.54 -2.20
N ASN A 273 18.43 13.03 -1.22
CA ASN A 273 16.99 12.78 -1.09
C ASN A 273 16.63 11.28 -1.10
N SER A 274 17.46 10.40 -0.53
CA SER A 274 17.22 8.94 -0.55
C SER A 274 17.00 8.36 0.84
N GLY A 275 16.38 7.18 0.91
CA GLY A 275 16.29 6.38 2.14
C GLY A 275 17.53 5.50 2.35
N LEU A 276 17.49 4.61 3.34
CA LEU A 276 18.60 3.68 3.62
C LEU A 276 18.96 2.80 2.40
N SER A 277 18.02 2.55 1.50
CA SER A 277 18.23 1.79 0.27
C SER A 277 18.84 2.56 -0.90
N GLY A 278 19.09 3.87 -0.75
CA GLY A 278 19.71 4.68 -1.80
C GLY A 278 18.79 5.01 -2.98
N LYS A 279 17.52 4.58 -2.95
CA LYS A 279 16.50 5.03 -3.91
C LYS A 279 16.01 6.42 -3.51
N THR A 280 16.04 7.34 -4.47
CA THR A 280 15.56 8.72 -4.34
C THR A 280 14.07 8.71 -3.98
N GLY A 281 13.70 9.31 -2.85
CA GLY A 281 12.32 9.50 -2.46
C GLY A 281 11.64 10.58 -3.32
N SER A 282 10.35 10.37 -3.59
CA SER A 282 9.46 11.40 -4.12
C SER A 282 9.03 12.34 -2.98
N GLY A 283 9.23 13.63 -3.16
CA GLY A 283 8.80 14.65 -2.21
C GLY A 283 9.36 16.02 -2.57
N ALA A 284 8.57 17.06 -2.30
CA ALA A 284 9.03 18.44 -2.38
C ALA A 284 10.18 18.69 -1.38
N GLY A 285 11.15 19.50 -1.79
CA GLY A 285 12.29 19.92 -1.00
C GLY A 285 13.58 19.13 -1.20
N ILE A 286 14.66 19.61 -0.58
CA ILE A 286 15.96 18.96 -0.47
C ILE A 286 16.10 18.50 0.97
N PHE A 287 16.53 17.27 1.21
CA PHE A 287 16.64 16.76 2.57
C PHE A 287 17.85 15.88 2.81
N THR A 288 18.35 15.96 4.03
CA THR A 288 19.28 14.99 4.60
C THR A 288 18.50 13.96 5.38
N THR A 289 19.00 12.74 5.45
CA THR A 289 18.35 11.66 6.21
C THR A 289 19.39 10.82 6.90
N THR A 290 19.23 10.64 8.21
CA THR A 290 20.03 9.76 9.06
C THR A 290 19.13 8.69 9.66
N ILE A 291 19.57 7.44 9.60
CA ILE A 291 18.78 6.29 10.05
C ILE A 291 19.69 5.35 10.82
N VAL A 292 19.23 4.87 11.98
CA VAL A 292 19.85 3.79 12.74
C VAL A 292 18.77 2.80 13.13
N ASN A 293 18.99 1.51 12.91
CA ASN A 293 18.08 0.44 13.29
C ASN A 293 18.84 -0.71 13.94
N ALA A 294 18.20 -1.30 14.93
CA ALA A 294 18.58 -2.59 15.48
C ALA A 294 17.34 -3.48 15.57
N THR A 295 17.47 -4.76 15.24
CA THR A 295 16.40 -5.74 15.43
C THR A 295 16.95 -7.08 15.84
N TYR A 296 16.28 -7.66 16.82
CA TYR A 296 16.56 -8.97 17.35
C TYR A 296 15.30 -9.82 17.32
N SER A 297 15.47 -11.10 17.01
CA SER A 297 14.42 -12.11 17.16
C SER A 297 15.07 -13.38 17.69
N ASN A 298 14.36 -14.11 18.53
CA ASN A 298 14.83 -15.38 19.05
C ASN A 298 13.65 -16.30 19.37
N LYS A 299 13.82 -17.59 19.13
CA LYS A 299 12.86 -18.62 19.52
C LYS A 299 13.42 -19.38 20.70
N PHE A 300 12.88 -19.13 21.88
CA PHE A 300 13.06 -19.94 23.08
C PHE A 300 12.04 -21.09 23.09
N ASP A 301 12.13 -22.02 24.04
CA ASP A 301 11.29 -23.22 24.08
C ASP A 301 9.79 -22.93 24.00
N ASN A 302 9.29 -22.15 24.97
CA ASN A 302 7.88 -21.76 25.04
C ASN A 302 7.63 -20.32 24.57
N LEU A 303 8.68 -19.51 24.37
CA LEU A 303 8.56 -18.10 23.99
C LEU A 303 9.17 -17.85 22.60
N ASP A 304 8.34 -17.41 21.66
CA ASP A 304 8.77 -16.94 20.35
C ASP A 304 8.85 -15.41 20.36
N LEU A 305 10.05 -14.85 20.55
CA LEU A 305 10.31 -13.42 20.38
C LEU A 305 10.48 -13.15 18.89
N GLU A 306 9.36 -12.88 18.23
CA GLU A 306 9.29 -12.68 16.79
C GLU A 306 10.04 -11.42 16.35
N ARG A 307 9.98 -10.35 17.17
CA ARG A 307 10.66 -9.09 16.89
C ARG A 307 10.84 -8.25 18.14
N LEU A 308 12.05 -7.76 18.33
CA LEU A 308 12.41 -6.64 19.21
C LEU A 308 13.18 -5.64 18.35
N ASN A 309 12.61 -4.46 18.11
CA ASN A 309 13.14 -3.47 17.18
C ASN A 309 13.28 -2.11 17.86
N ALA A 310 14.40 -1.45 17.59
CA ALA A 310 14.62 -0.05 17.92
C ALA A 310 15.08 0.69 16.67
N ASN A 311 14.46 1.85 16.39
CA ASN A 311 14.78 2.71 15.25
C ASN A 311 14.95 4.15 15.71
N PHE A 312 15.96 4.80 15.15
CA PHE A 312 16.11 6.25 15.13
C PHE A 312 16.11 6.72 13.68
N TYR A 313 15.35 7.77 13.40
CA TYR A 313 15.25 8.40 12.10
C TYR A 313 15.30 9.91 12.27
N GLN A 314 16.21 10.57 11.57
CA GLN A 314 16.25 12.02 11.49
C GLN A 314 16.19 12.48 10.03
N ARG A 315 15.42 13.53 9.78
CA ARG A 315 15.35 14.18 8.47
C ARG A 315 15.27 15.68 8.60
N ASN A 316 16.24 16.35 8.00
CA ASN A 316 16.27 17.81 7.88
C ASN A 316 15.87 18.14 6.44
N THR A 317 14.79 18.90 6.27
CA THR A 317 14.23 19.24 4.95
C THR A 317 14.21 20.75 4.76
N GLU A 318 14.68 21.19 3.61
CA GLU A 318 14.49 22.54 3.10
C GLU A 318 13.46 22.52 1.98
N THR A 319 12.54 23.46 2.02
CA THR A 319 11.44 23.59 1.07
C THR A 319 11.36 25.00 0.56
N TYR A 320 11.01 25.12 -0.71
CA TYR A 320 10.58 26.37 -1.31
C TYR A 320 9.48 26.03 -2.32
N SER A 321 8.44 26.85 -2.39
CA SER A 321 7.35 26.66 -3.33
C SER A 321 6.79 27.98 -3.83
N LYS A 322 6.47 28.03 -5.13
CA LYS A 322 5.69 29.09 -5.75
C LYS A 322 4.31 28.56 -6.09
N ILE A 323 3.28 29.28 -5.68
CA ILE A 323 1.89 28.89 -5.87
C ILE A 323 1.15 30.05 -6.54
N ALA A 324 0.45 29.76 -7.62
CA ALA A 324 -0.48 30.67 -8.28
C ALA A 324 -1.86 30.03 -8.32
N ARG A 325 -2.82 30.64 -7.63
CA ARG A 325 -4.19 30.12 -7.51
C ARG A 325 -5.20 31.13 -8.02
N THR A 326 -6.04 30.70 -8.96
CA THR A 326 -7.24 31.45 -9.36
C THR A 326 -8.46 30.80 -8.72
N THR A 327 -9.17 31.54 -7.87
CA THR A 327 -10.46 31.13 -7.27
C THR A 327 -11.60 31.83 -7.98
N PHE A 328 -12.62 31.08 -8.36
CA PHE A 328 -13.78 31.57 -9.10
C PHE A 328 -14.92 31.90 -8.13
N LEU A 329 -15.24 33.20 -8.08
CA LEU A 329 -16.44 33.86 -7.48
C LEU A 329 -17.78 33.28 -7.93
N PRO A 330 -18.94 33.82 -7.53
CA PRO A 330 -20.05 34.05 -8.47
C PRO A 330 -19.82 35.27 -9.38
N ASP A 331 -19.34 36.38 -8.82
CA ASP A 331 -19.32 37.66 -9.55
C ASP A 331 -17.92 38.08 -10.05
N TYR A 332 -16.84 37.50 -9.52
CA TYR A 332 -15.46 37.89 -9.84
C TYR A 332 -14.50 36.71 -9.77
N LYS A 333 -13.21 36.93 -10.02
CA LYS A 333 -12.16 35.94 -9.70
C LYS A 333 -11.14 36.55 -8.75
N LEU A 334 -10.52 35.68 -7.95
CA LEU A 334 -9.40 36.02 -7.08
C LEU A 334 -8.15 35.29 -7.56
N ASP A 335 -7.14 36.04 -7.97
CA ASP A 335 -5.81 35.53 -8.30
C ASP A 335 -4.89 35.73 -7.10
N LYS A 336 -4.46 34.64 -6.46
CA LYS A 336 -3.57 34.64 -5.31
C LYS A 336 -2.21 34.05 -5.70
N ASN A 337 -1.16 34.84 -5.53
CA ASN A 337 0.22 34.39 -5.65
C ASN A 337 0.80 34.19 -4.26
N THR A 338 1.56 33.12 -4.07
CA THR A 338 2.17 32.79 -2.79
C THR A 338 3.55 32.20 -2.99
N GLU A 339 4.54 32.76 -2.31
CA GLU A 339 5.86 32.18 -2.16
C GLU A 339 6.05 31.74 -0.72
N ARG A 340 6.48 30.49 -0.55
CA ARG A 340 6.73 29.90 0.77
C ARG A 340 8.10 29.29 0.81
N SER A 341 8.88 29.63 1.84
CA SER A 341 10.12 28.95 2.19
C SER A 341 9.96 28.26 3.54
N GLY A 342 10.76 27.22 3.80
CA GLY A 342 10.72 26.59 5.11
C GLY A 342 11.81 25.58 5.33
N LYS A 343 12.12 25.38 6.61
CA LYS A 343 13.05 24.37 7.12
C LYS A 343 12.32 23.52 8.15
N ARG A 344 12.61 22.22 8.18
CA ARG A 344 12.00 21.26 9.10
C ARG A 344 12.99 20.20 9.54
N ASP A 345 13.19 20.04 10.84
CA ASP A 345 13.92 18.94 11.47
C ASP A 345 12.91 17.97 12.09
N LEU A 346 12.89 16.74 11.57
CA LEU A 346 12.03 15.66 12.06
C LEU A 346 12.92 14.60 12.69
N LYS A 347 12.74 14.35 13.99
CA LYS A 347 13.38 13.27 14.74
C LYS A 347 12.32 12.26 15.15
N ARG A 348 12.57 10.99 14.89
CA ARG A 348 11.70 9.88 15.27
C ARG A 348 12.49 8.84 16.03
N PHE A 349 11.95 8.42 17.16
CA PHE A 349 12.42 7.26 17.89
C PHE A 349 11.28 6.25 17.97
N SER A 350 11.56 5.00 17.70
CA SER A 350 10.55 3.94 17.68
C SER A 350 11.09 2.69 18.34
N PHE A 351 10.29 2.08 19.19
CA PHE A 351 10.57 0.80 19.83
C PHE A 351 9.37 -0.12 19.63
N ASN A 352 9.60 -1.35 19.18
CA ASN A 352 8.53 -2.30 18.88
C ASN A 352 8.91 -3.69 19.39
N THR A 353 7.96 -4.38 20.01
CA THR A 353 8.10 -5.77 20.46
C THR A 353 6.88 -6.60 20.06
N ASN A 354 7.15 -7.83 19.62
CA ASN A 354 6.17 -8.84 19.24
C ASN A 354 6.65 -10.18 19.79
N ALA A 355 5.87 -10.78 20.68
CA ALA A 355 6.19 -12.05 21.31
C ALA A 355 4.96 -12.95 21.42
N THR A 356 5.17 -14.26 21.27
CA THR A 356 4.14 -15.28 21.49
C THR A 356 4.64 -16.28 22.53
N LEU A 357 3.94 -16.38 23.66
CA LEU A 357 4.20 -17.38 24.70
C LEU A 357 3.22 -18.55 24.57
N ARG A 358 3.74 -19.76 24.45
CA ARG A 358 2.96 -21.01 24.42
C ARG A 358 2.79 -21.50 25.85
N LEU A 359 1.56 -21.46 26.37
CA LEU A 359 1.27 -22.00 27.69
C LEU A 359 1.15 -23.53 27.64
N ASN A 360 0.57 -24.06 26.56
CA ASN A 360 0.50 -25.49 26.27
C ASN A 360 0.26 -25.71 24.75
N LYS A 361 -0.02 -26.95 24.32
CA LYS A 361 -0.26 -27.29 22.90
C LYS A 361 -1.47 -26.56 22.27
N SER A 362 -2.38 -26.06 23.08
CA SER A 362 -3.67 -25.51 22.67
C SER A 362 -3.86 -24.02 23.00
N THR A 363 -3.08 -23.48 23.95
CA THR A 363 -3.24 -22.12 24.47
C THR A 363 -1.97 -21.28 24.26
N ASN A 364 -2.13 -20.08 23.71
CA ASN A 364 -1.05 -19.13 23.49
C ASN A 364 -1.42 -17.74 24.02
N LEU A 365 -0.44 -17.04 24.56
CA LEU A 365 -0.48 -15.60 24.84
C LEU A 365 0.31 -14.86 23.77
N ILE A 366 -0.24 -13.77 23.27
CA ILE A 366 0.37 -12.90 22.26
C ILE A 366 0.55 -11.54 22.90
N PHE A 367 1.76 -11.03 22.87
CA PHE A 367 2.12 -9.73 23.41
C PHE A 367 2.69 -8.86 22.31
N ASN A 368 2.09 -7.69 22.09
CA ASN A 368 2.68 -6.67 21.23
C ASN A 368 2.73 -5.35 21.98
N SER A 369 3.86 -4.64 21.89
CA SER A 369 4.00 -3.29 22.41
C SER A 369 4.79 -2.44 21.43
N SER A 370 4.41 -1.19 21.28
CA SER A 370 5.07 -0.21 20.44
C SER A 370 5.06 1.16 21.08
N PHE A 371 6.20 1.83 21.03
CA PHE A 371 6.36 3.22 21.41
C PHE A 371 6.95 3.98 20.23
N ASN A 372 6.36 5.12 19.90
CA ASN A 372 6.86 6.02 18.86
C ASN A 372 6.85 7.45 19.39
N ASN A 373 8.01 8.11 19.36
CA ASN A 373 8.13 9.54 19.59
C ASN A 373 8.50 10.21 18.27
N ASN A 374 7.76 11.24 17.88
CA ASN A 374 8.05 12.07 16.72
C ASN A 374 8.14 13.52 17.17
N THR A 375 9.36 14.05 17.17
CA THR A 375 9.63 15.47 17.40
C THR A 375 9.81 16.16 16.06
N ASN A 376 9.06 17.22 15.83
CA ASN A 376 9.10 18.01 14.60
C ASN A 376 9.27 19.47 14.97
N GLU A 377 10.36 20.06 14.50
CA GLU A 377 10.67 21.48 14.66
C GLU A 377 10.79 22.10 13.27
N GLY A 378 10.17 23.24 13.05
CA GLY A 378 10.19 23.88 11.75
C GLY A 378 9.91 25.35 11.81
N ALA A 379 10.44 26.04 10.80
CA ALA A 379 10.17 27.43 10.53
C ALA A 379 9.68 27.54 9.09
N SER A 380 8.64 28.32 8.84
CA SER A 380 8.24 28.67 7.48
C SER A 380 7.92 30.14 7.36
N GLU A 381 8.39 30.71 6.27
CA GLU A 381 8.07 32.07 5.86
C GLU A 381 7.11 32.01 4.67
N ASN A 382 6.11 32.87 4.68
CA ASN A 382 5.08 32.92 3.66
C ASN A 382 4.82 34.36 3.25
N ASN A 383 4.91 34.63 1.95
CA ASN A 383 4.57 35.89 1.34
C ASN A 383 3.47 35.64 0.31
N SER A 384 2.38 36.39 0.39
CA SER A 384 1.26 36.23 -0.55
C SER A 384 0.63 37.56 -0.93
N SER A 385 0.11 37.61 -2.16
CA SER A 385 -0.66 38.73 -2.68
C SER A 385 -1.92 38.22 -3.36
N THR A 386 -3.04 38.89 -3.11
CA THR A 386 -4.34 38.54 -3.67
C THR A 386 -4.86 39.68 -4.53
N TYR A 387 -5.26 39.36 -5.75
CA TYR A 387 -5.81 40.30 -6.72
C TYR A 387 -7.25 39.93 -7.05
N ARG A 388 -8.12 40.93 -7.19
CA ARG A 388 -9.46 40.78 -7.77
C ARG A 388 -9.46 41.44 -9.12
N ASN A 389 -9.67 40.65 -10.18
CA ASN A 389 -9.66 41.14 -11.56
C ASN A 389 -8.44 42.05 -11.87
N ASN A 390 -7.24 41.61 -11.44
CA ASN A 390 -5.95 42.29 -11.55
C ASN A 390 -5.73 43.53 -10.63
N ILE A 391 -6.66 43.86 -9.74
CA ILE A 391 -6.48 44.90 -8.72
C ILE A 391 -6.00 44.27 -7.42
N LEU A 392 -4.90 44.77 -6.84
CA LEU A 392 -4.36 44.25 -5.57
C LEU A 392 -5.34 44.54 -4.42
N LEU A 393 -5.85 43.48 -3.78
CA LEU A 393 -6.74 43.59 -2.63
C LEU A 393 -5.99 43.56 -1.31
N ASN A 394 -5.07 42.61 -1.16
CA ASN A 394 -4.28 42.44 0.05
C ASN A 394 -2.92 41.81 -0.24
N SER A 395 -1.98 42.10 0.66
CA SER A 395 -0.69 41.42 0.75
C SER A 395 -0.47 40.94 2.18
N SER A 396 0.07 39.75 2.35
CA SER A 396 0.36 39.15 3.65
C SER A 396 1.77 38.59 3.67
N SER A 397 2.52 38.93 4.70
CA SER A 397 3.82 38.33 5.03
C SER A 397 3.75 37.73 6.42
N GLY A 398 4.46 36.61 6.63
CA GLY A 398 4.52 36.05 7.97
C GLY A 398 5.51 34.92 8.14
N VAL A 399 5.88 34.70 9.39
CA VAL A 399 6.78 33.66 9.85
C VAL A 399 6.05 32.82 10.90
N ILE A 400 6.09 31.51 10.71
CA ILE A 400 5.56 30.55 11.67
C ILE A 400 6.71 29.67 12.13
N ASN A 401 6.97 29.67 13.44
CA ASN A 401 7.88 28.74 14.10
C ASN A 401 7.07 27.74 14.91
N GLN A 402 7.25 26.46 14.64
CA GLN A 402 6.47 25.39 15.25
C GLN A 402 7.40 24.33 15.83
N LYS A 403 7.10 23.91 17.06
CA LYS A 403 7.65 22.71 17.69
C LYS A 403 6.50 21.81 18.11
N SER A 404 6.51 20.56 17.67
CA SER A 404 5.51 19.57 18.06
C SER A 404 6.18 18.26 18.47
N ILE A 405 5.70 17.66 19.55
CA ILE A 405 6.13 16.35 20.05
C ILE A 405 4.91 15.44 20.07
N ASN A 406 4.95 14.39 19.25
CA ASN A 406 3.90 13.38 19.16
C ASN A 406 4.41 12.07 19.75
N ASN A 407 3.82 11.64 20.85
CA ASN A 407 4.07 10.35 21.48
C ASN A 407 2.91 9.40 21.16
N ASN A 408 3.23 8.16 20.80
CA ASN A 408 2.25 7.10 20.63
C ASN A 408 2.74 5.84 21.33
N PHE A 409 2.01 5.40 22.35
CA PHE A 409 2.24 4.14 23.04
C PHE A 409 1.06 3.22 22.80
N SER A 410 1.34 2.03 22.25
CA SER A 410 0.31 1.02 21.99
C SER A 410 0.76 -0.30 22.60
N GLN A 411 -0.13 -0.95 23.34
CA GLN A 411 0.10 -2.26 23.94
C GLN A 411 -1.10 -3.16 23.66
N SER A 412 -0.85 -4.43 23.39
CA SER A 412 -1.88 -5.44 23.22
C SER A 412 -1.45 -6.75 23.87
N LEU A 413 -2.39 -7.37 24.56
CA LEU A 413 -2.27 -8.72 25.11
C LEU A 413 -3.46 -9.52 24.60
N ALA A 414 -3.19 -10.67 23.98
CA ALA A 414 -4.23 -11.57 23.54
C ALA A 414 -3.98 -12.99 24.03
N ILE A 415 -5.05 -13.72 24.27
CA ILE A 415 -5.05 -15.15 24.54
C ILE A 415 -5.80 -15.86 23.42
N THR A 416 -5.27 -16.99 22.99
CA THR A 416 -5.95 -17.89 22.05
C THR A 416 -5.99 -19.28 22.64
N LYS A 417 -7.12 -19.97 22.49
CA LYS A 417 -7.29 -21.36 22.88
C LYS A 417 -7.95 -22.14 21.74
N LYS A 418 -7.31 -23.21 21.30
CA LYS A 418 -7.90 -24.25 20.45
C LYS A 418 -8.52 -25.32 21.35
N PHE A 419 -9.69 -25.82 20.99
CA PHE A 419 -10.29 -26.95 21.68
C PHE A 419 -10.08 -28.24 20.85
N GLU A 420 -10.38 -29.39 21.46
CA GLU A 420 -10.21 -30.70 20.81
C GLU A 420 -11.09 -30.85 19.56
N LYS A 421 -12.32 -30.33 19.61
CA LYS A 421 -13.23 -30.28 18.45
C LYS A 421 -12.62 -29.39 17.36
N GLN A 422 -12.32 -29.98 16.20
CA GLN A 422 -11.70 -29.26 15.09
C GLN A 422 -12.51 -28.03 14.67
N GLY A 423 -11.87 -26.86 14.62
CA GLY A 423 -12.51 -25.60 14.27
C GLY A 423 -13.12 -24.84 15.46
N ARG A 424 -13.19 -25.44 16.65
CA ARG A 424 -13.61 -24.77 17.88
C ARG A 424 -12.44 -23.98 18.47
N SER A 425 -12.64 -22.67 18.65
CA SER A 425 -11.63 -21.79 19.23
C SER A 425 -12.22 -20.68 20.08
N PHE A 426 -11.39 -20.18 20.99
CA PHE A 426 -11.63 -18.94 21.73
C PHE A 426 -10.45 -17.99 21.52
N SER A 427 -10.73 -16.71 21.40
CA SER A 427 -9.74 -15.64 21.49
C SER A 427 -10.26 -14.49 22.33
N GLY A 428 -9.40 -13.93 23.16
CA GLY A 428 -9.69 -12.69 23.87
C GLY A 428 -8.48 -11.76 23.79
N SER A 429 -8.70 -10.47 23.64
CA SER A 429 -7.62 -9.49 23.57
C SER A 429 -7.99 -8.19 24.28
N VAL A 430 -7.00 -7.58 24.91
CA VAL A 430 -7.07 -6.22 25.44
C VAL A 430 -5.98 -5.41 24.76
N SER A 431 -6.30 -4.22 24.30
CA SER A 431 -5.31 -3.29 23.77
C SER A 431 -5.60 -1.86 24.21
N THR A 432 -4.52 -1.13 24.49
CA THR A 432 -4.57 0.29 24.82
C THR A 432 -3.65 1.04 23.85
N ASN A 433 -4.15 2.13 23.28
CA ASN A 433 -3.41 3.06 22.46
C ASN A 433 -3.52 4.47 23.07
N ILE A 434 -2.38 5.08 23.39
CA ILE A 434 -2.32 6.44 23.93
C ILE A 434 -1.51 7.27 22.95
N THR A 435 -2.18 8.21 22.30
CA THR A 435 -1.55 9.20 21.42
C THR A 435 -1.61 10.56 22.09
N GLY A 436 -0.46 11.17 22.33
CA GLY A 436 -0.34 12.52 22.87
C GLY A 436 0.43 13.43 21.91
N ASN A 437 -0.10 14.60 21.62
CA ASN A 437 0.58 15.66 20.87
C ASN A 437 0.68 16.91 21.74
N SER A 438 1.88 17.44 21.90
CA SER A 438 2.12 18.76 22.49
C SER A 438 2.78 19.63 21.44
N SER A 439 2.20 20.77 21.14
CA SER A 439 2.77 21.75 20.22
C SER A 439 2.85 23.14 20.82
N THR A 440 3.89 23.87 20.39
CA THR A 440 4.06 25.29 20.63
C THR A 440 4.33 25.95 19.29
N ASP A 441 3.48 26.91 18.94
CA ASP A 441 3.53 27.63 17.68
C ASP A 441 3.67 29.13 17.97
N TYR A 442 4.64 29.78 17.34
CA TYR A 442 4.79 31.22 17.31
C TYR A 442 4.42 31.70 15.92
N ASN A 443 3.41 32.57 15.84
CA ASN A 443 2.89 33.10 14.60
C ASN A 443 3.06 34.62 14.58
N LEU A 444 3.87 35.09 13.65
CA LEU A 444 4.03 36.50 13.36
C LEU A 444 3.57 36.75 11.92
N THR A 445 2.41 37.38 11.75
CA THR A 445 1.85 37.70 10.43
C THR A 445 1.41 39.14 10.36
N ASN A 446 1.66 39.78 9.23
CA ASN A 446 1.16 41.10 8.89
C ASN A 446 0.36 41.01 7.59
N THR A 447 -0.89 41.42 7.61
CA THR A 447 -1.77 41.47 6.44
C THR A 447 -2.25 42.89 6.21
N ILE A 448 -1.92 43.42 5.04
CA ILE A 448 -2.26 44.77 4.61
C ILE A 448 -3.45 44.68 3.65
N PHE A 449 -4.50 45.46 3.92
CA PHE A 449 -5.68 45.56 3.05
C PHE A 449 -5.65 46.88 2.28
N ASN A 450 -5.49 46.84 0.96
CA ASN A 450 -5.27 48.02 0.14
C ASN A 450 -6.56 48.68 -0.38
N GLN A 451 -7.67 47.93 -0.42
CA GLN A 451 -8.92 48.31 -1.10
C GLN A 451 -10.15 48.10 -0.21
N SER A 452 -9.95 47.91 1.10
CA SER A 452 -10.99 47.64 2.08
C SER A 452 -10.90 48.68 3.20
N PRO A 453 -12.03 49.14 3.78
CA PRO A 453 -12.01 49.96 4.99
C PRO A 453 -11.59 49.17 6.25
N LEU A 454 -11.07 47.94 6.08
CA LEU A 454 -10.64 47.09 7.18
C LEU A 454 -9.23 47.50 7.59
N ASP A 455 -9.00 47.55 8.90
CA ASP A 455 -7.67 47.80 9.45
C ASP A 455 -6.70 46.68 9.04
N ASN A 456 -5.42 47.06 8.91
CA ASN A 456 -4.35 46.09 8.71
C ASN A 456 -4.30 45.13 9.91
N ASP A 457 -4.18 43.84 9.63
CA ASP A 457 -4.18 42.79 10.66
C ASP A 457 -2.75 42.39 10.97
N TYR A 458 -2.28 42.79 12.16
CA TYR A 458 -1.00 42.38 12.71
C TYR A 458 -1.24 41.37 13.83
N ARG A 459 -0.72 40.15 13.66
CA ARG A 459 -0.80 39.08 14.65
C ARG A 459 0.58 38.68 15.10
N ASN A 460 0.81 38.76 16.40
CA ASN A 460 1.99 38.23 17.07
C ASN A 460 1.50 37.34 18.22
N GLN A 461 1.47 36.02 18.00
CA GLN A 461 0.75 35.08 18.85
C GLN A 461 1.61 33.88 19.22
N ARG A 462 1.41 33.38 20.44
CA ARG A 462 1.92 32.10 20.91
C ARG A 462 0.74 31.17 21.18
N THR A 463 0.70 30.05 20.48
CA THR A 463 -0.26 28.97 20.72
C THR A 463 0.43 27.79 21.40
N VAL A 464 -0.12 27.32 22.50
CA VAL A 464 0.26 26.05 23.13
C VAL A 464 -0.94 25.12 23.01
N ALA A 465 -0.75 23.96 22.38
CA ALA A 465 -1.81 22.96 22.25
C ALA A 465 -1.36 21.61 22.83
N LYS A 466 -2.25 20.97 23.57
CA LYS A 466 -2.08 19.63 24.13
C LYS A 466 -3.29 18.78 23.76
N ASN A 467 -3.05 17.79 22.92
CA ASN A 467 -4.06 16.84 22.47
C ASN A 467 -3.70 15.45 22.99
N GLN A 468 -4.65 14.75 23.59
CA GLN A 468 -4.49 13.38 24.02
C GLN A 468 -5.70 12.57 23.53
N ASN A 469 -5.43 11.45 22.86
CA ASN A 469 -6.40 10.43 22.56
C ASN A 469 -5.98 9.14 23.27
N THR A 470 -6.88 8.56 24.06
CA THR A 470 -6.68 7.27 24.71
C THR A 470 -7.76 6.32 24.22
N ASP A 471 -7.37 5.28 23.49
CA ASP A 471 -8.26 4.23 23.02
C ASP A 471 -8.00 2.95 23.84
N PHE A 472 -9.02 2.44 24.50
CA PHE A 472 -9.04 1.12 25.12
C PHE A 472 -9.97 0.21 24.32
N ASN A 473 -9.51 -0.99 23.99
CA ASN A 473 -10.28 -1.95 23.22
C ASN A 473 -10.17 -3.34 23.88
N PHE A 474 -11.31 -3.91 24.23
CA PHE A 474 -11.46 -5.29 24.66
C PHE A 474 -12.23 -6.05 23.59
N ASN A 475 -11.75 -7.24 23.23
CA ASN A 475 -12.41 -8.13 22.29
C ASN A 475 -12.44 -9.55 22.85
N ALA A 476 -13.56 -10.23 22.70
CA ALA A 476 -13.70 -11.64 23.01
C ALA A 476 -14.52 -12.32 21.93
N ARG A 477 -14.03 -13.46 21.44
CA ARG A 477 -14.64 -14.21 20.37
C ARG A 477 -14.60 -15.70 20.64
N TYR A 478 -15.72 -16.35 20.34
CA TYR A 478 -15.88 -17.80 20.38
C TYR A 478 -16.35 -18.31 19.02
N ASP A 479 -15.71 -19.37 18.53
CA ASP A 479 -16.05 -20.02 17.27
C ASP A 479 -16.53 -21.45 17.56
N GLU A 480 -17.75 -21.78 17.16
CA GLU A 480 -18.34 -23.12 17.29
C GLU A 480 -18.51 -23.77 15.90
N PRO A 481 -17.85 -24.89 15.62
CA PRO A 481 -18.04 -25.64 14.39
C PRO A 481 -19.37 -26.40 14.44
N VAL A 482 -20.33 -25.98 13.60
CA VAL A 482 -21.63 -26.64 13.45
C VAL A 482 -21.59 -27.75 12.39
N SER A 483 -20.55 -27.78 11.54
CA SER A 483 -20.20 -28.91 10.67
C SER A 483 -18.71 -28.86 10.29
N ASP A 484 -18.21 -29.86 9.57
CA ASP A 484 -16.82 -29.89 9.05
C ASP A 484 -16.48 -28.72 8.12
N SER A 485 -17.47 -27.97 7.67
CA SER A 485 -17.32 -26.86 6.73
C SER A 485 -17.93 -25.56 7.22
N ALA A 486 -18.63 -25.56 8.36
CA ALA A 486 -19.40 -24.40 8.81
C ALA A 486 -19.08 -24.06 10.27
N ILE A 487 -18.83 -22.78 10.53
CA ILE A 487 -18.55 -22.22 11.85
C ILE A 487 -19.55 -21.11 12.13
N VAL A 488 -20.12 -21.11 13.32
CA VAL A 488 -20.85 -19.98 13.88
C VAL A 488 -19.94 -19.30 14.89
N SER A 489 -19.79 -17.98 14.79
CA SER A 489 -18.96 -17.20 15.70
C SER A 489 -19.77 -16.14 16.43
N THR A 490 -19.48 -15.96 17.71
CA THR A 490 -20.01 -14.85 18.52
C THR A 490 -18.85 -14.00 19.01
N GLU A 491 -18.95 -12.70 18.87
CA GLU A 491 -17.89 -11.75 19.21
C GLU A 491 -18.48 -10.55 19.94
N ILE A 492 -17.82 -10.13 21.02
CA ILE A 492 -18.13 -8.93 21.79
C ILE A 492 -16.89 -8.05 21.76
N THR A 493 -17.08 -6.78 21.39
CA THR A 493 -16.01 -5.77 21.43
C THR A 493 -16.48 -4.58 22.24
N TYR A 494 -15.65 -4.12 23.18
CA TYR A 494 -15.88 -2.89 23.94
C TYR A 494 -14.75 -1.91 23.64
N ILE A 495 -15.10 -0.74 23.11
CA ILE A 495 -14.18 0.34 22.79
C ILE A 495 -14.51 1.53 23.68
N ALA A 496 -13.54 2.01 24.46
CA ALA A 496 -13.64 3.24 25.22
C ALA A 496 -12.58 4.22 24.70
N GLN A 497 -13.01 5.38 24.22
CA GLN A 497 -12.16 6.42 23.68
C GLN A 497 -12.29 7.69 24.53
N SER A 498 -11.16 8.26 24.94
CA SER A 498 -11.11 9.54 25.65
C SER A 498 -10.24 10.52 24.88
N LEU A 499 -10.85 11.61 24.44
CA LEU A 499 -10.25 12.69 23.66
C LEU A 499 -10.19 13.94 24.52
N LYS A 500 -8.99 14.50 24.68
CA LYS A 500 -8.75 15.79 25.33
C LYS A 500 -7.99 16.69 24.38
N ASN A 501 -8.46 17.92 24.19
CA ASN A 501 -7.82 18.94 23.37
C ASN A 501 -7.85 20.24 24.18
N ASP A 502 -6.67 20.73 24.53
CA ASP A 502 -6.48 22.01 25.22
C ASP A 502 -5.64 22.90 24.32
N ARG A 503 -6.23 23.99 23.84
CA ARG A 503 -5.57 24.98 22.98
C ARG A 503 -5.63 26.33 23.66
N GLN A 504 -4.47 26.88 23.94
CA GLN A 504 -4.30 28.18 24.60
C GLN A 504 -3.54 29.12 23.68
N VAL A 505 -4.14 30.26 23.37
CA VAL A 505 -3.56 31.30 22.51
C VAL A 505 -3.33 32.54 23.34
N HIS A 506 -2.12 33.08 23.26
CA HIS A 506 -1.75 34.33 23.90
C HIS A 506 -1.21 35.31 22.85
N ASP A 507 -1.73 36.53 22.88
CA ASP A 507 -1.24 37.64 22.07
C ASP A 507 -0.04 38.30 22.76
N PHE A 508 0.87 38.85 21.96
CA PHE A 508 2.02 39.57 22.46
C PHE A 508 1.60 40.90 23.10
N ASN A 509 2.04 41.15 24.33
CA ASN A 509 1.73 42.36 25.06
C ASN A 509 2.95 43.28 25.09
N LEU A 510 2.81 44.47 24.48
CA LEU A 510 3.87 45.48 24.41
C LEU A 510 4.30 46.00 25.79
N ALA A 511 3.42 46.01 26.79
CA ALA A 511 3.72 46.52 28.12
C ALA A 511 4.55 45.54 28.97
N THR A 512 4.38 44.23 28.75
CA THR A 512 5.12 43.19 29.50
C THR A 512 6.24 42.55 28.69
N GLU A 513 6.39 42.92 27.41
CA GLU A 513 7.32 42.33 26.44
C GLU A 513 7.25 40.79 26.34
N ASP A 514 6.06 40.22 26.58
CA ASP A 514 5.82 38.77 26.58
C ASP A 514 4.41 38.44 26.06
N TYR A 515 4.16 37.16 25.75
CA TYR A 515 2.85 36.62 25.38
C TYR A 515 1.97 36.41 26.62
N SER A 516 1.62 37.51 27.28
CA SER A 516 0.84 37.52 28.52
C SER A 516 -0.66 37.76 28.31
N SER A 517 -1.07 38.24 27.13
CA SER A 517 -2.48 38.55 26.85
C SER A 517 -3.23 37.30 26.41
N TYR A 518 -3.98 36.68 27.32
CA TYR A 518 -4.78 35.49 27.01
C TYR A 518 -5.92 35.82 26.04
N ASN A 519 -5.98 35.10 24.91
CA ASN A 519 -6.99 35.30 23.89
C ASN A 519 -8.11 34.26 24.07
N THR A 520 -9.22 34.67 24.70
CA THR A 520 -10.38 33.82 24.99
C THR A 520 -11.12 33.36 23.73
N LEU A 521 -11.08 34.15 22.64
CA LEU A 521 -11.76 33.86 21.37
C LEU A 521 -11.06 32.74 20.59
N LEU A 522 -9.73 32.67 20.66
CA LEU A 522 -8.93 31.68 19.95
C LEU A 522 -8.54 30.48 20.81
N SER A 523 -8.77 30.54 22.12
CA SER A 523 -8.51 29.43 23.05
C SER A 523 -9.75 28.56 23.25
N ASN A 524 -9.55 27.26 23.43
CA ASN A 524 -10.62 26.32 23.73
C ASN A 524 -10.13 25.07 24.47
N LEU A 525 -11.07 24.41 25.13
CA LEU A 525 -10.88 23.12 25.78
C LEU A 525 -11.97 22.18 25.30
N ILE A 526 -11.64 20.95 24.92
CA ILE A 526 -12.59 19.90 24.54
C ILE A 526 -12.22 18.63 25.29
N ASN A 527 -13.20 18.01 25.94
CA ASN A 527 -13.13 16.70 26.57
C ASN A 527 -14.28 15.85 26.06
N GLN A 528 -13.98 14.73 25.42
CA GLN A 528 -14.98 13.85 24.85
C GLN A 528 -14.68 12.39 25.23
N ASN A 529 -15.70 11.69 25.71
CA ASN A 529 -15.63 10.26 26.02
C ASN A 529 -16.64 9.50 25.17
N ILE A 530 -16.17 8.50 24.42
CA ILE A 530 -17.00 7.65 23.56
C ILE A 530 -16.88 6.21 24.03
N ASN A 531 -17.98 5.60 24.41
CA ASN A 531 -18.06 4.19 24.79
C ASN A 531 -18.91 3.45 23.76
N SER A 532 -18.34 2.44 23.11
CA SER A 532 -18.99 1.67 22.06
C SER A 532 -18.96 0.18 22.40
N LEU A 533 -20.13 -0.44 22.46
CA LEU A 533 -20.29 -1.88 22.63
C LEU A 533 -20.77 -2.51 21.32
N TYR A 534 -19.96 -3.39 20.76
CA TYR A 534 -20.29 -4.17 19.58
C TYR A 534 -20.66 -5.60 19.98
N SER A 535 -21.81 -6.06 19.49
CA SER A 535 -22.19 -7.46 19.51
C SER A 535 -22.26 -7.98 18.07
N SER A 536 -21.54 -9.07 17.81
CA SER A 536 -21.35 -9.61 16.46
C SER A 536 -21.66 -11.09 16.40
N VAL A 537 -22.42 -11.50 15.39
CA VAL A 537 -22.70 -12.90 15.06
C VAL A 537 -22.27 -13.18 13.62
N GLY A 538 -21.46 -14.22 13.45
CA GLY A 538 -20.89 -14.62 12.17
C GLY A 538 -21.26 -16.05 11.79
N TYR A 539 -21.43 -16.28 10.50
CA TYR A 539 -21.56 -17.60 9.88
C TYR A 539 -20.54 -17.73 8.76
N ASP A 540 -19.64 -18.71 8.88
CA ASP A 540 -18.56 -18.97 7.94
C ASP A 540 -18.70 -20.38 7.34
N LEU A 541 -18.99 -20.48 6.04
CA LEU A 541 -19.10 -21.73 5.28
C LEU A 541 -17.96 -21.85 4.27
N ASN A 542 -17.11 -22.87 4.46
CA ASN A 542 -15.92 -23.14 3.65
C ASN A 542 -16.01 -24.50 2.97
N LYS A 543 -16.42 -24.51 1.69
CA LYS A 543 -16.38 -25.70 0.81
C LYS A 543 -15.25 -25.56 -0.21
N THR A 544 -14.95 -26.66 -0.92
CA THR A 544 -13.87 -26.70 -1.92
C THR A 544 -14.12 -25.77 -3.10
N ARG A 545 -15.36 -25.69 -3.61
CA ARG A 545 -15.75 -24.85 -4.75
C ARG A 545 -16.29 -23.48 -4.37
N PHE A 546 -16.79 -23.29 -3.15
CA PHE A 546 -17.30 -21.99 -2.74
C PHE A 546 -17.04 -21.71 -1.26
N ARG A 547 -16.89 -20.43 -0.93
CA ARG A 547 -16.84 -19.91 0.44
C ARG A 547 -17.94 -18.86 0.57
N PHE A 548 -18.66 -18.89 1.67
CA PHE A 548 -19.64 -17.88 2.03
C PHE A 548 -19.35 -17.47 3.47
N PHE A 549 -19.35 -16.17 3.75
CA PHE A 549 -19.41 -15.68 5.12
C PHE A 549 -20.39 -14.53 5.23
N PHE A 550 -21.06 -14.44 6.38
CA PHE A 550 -21.97 -13.36 6.74
C PHE A 550 -21.77 -13.02 8.22
N HIS A 551 -21.48 -11.76 8.51
CA HIS A 551 -21.26 -11.23 9.86
C HIS A 551 -22.21 -10.06 10.06
N ALA A 552 -23.11 -10.16 11.04
CA ALA A 552 -24.00 -9.08 11.46
C ALA A 552 -23.46 -8.50 12.76
N ASN A 553 -23.43 -7.17 12.87
CA ASN A 553 -22.96 -6.47 14.06
C ASN A 553 -23.98 -5.41 14.48
N LEU A 554 -24.08 -5.21 15.78
CA LEU A 554 -24.84 -4.14 16.40
C LEU A 554 -23.91 -3.35 17.30
N GLU A 555 -23.76 -2.06 17.03
CA GLU A 555 -23.03 -1.13 17.87
C GLU A 555 -24.02 -0.31 18.72
N ILE A 556 -23.75 -0.23 20.02
CA ILE A 556 -24.38 0.73 20.93
C ILE A 556 -23.30 1.74 21.31
N ASN A 557 -23.48 2.98 20.91
CA ASN A 557 -22.51 4.07 21.05
C ASN A 557 -23.05 5.13 22.01
N ASN A 558 -22.29 5.46 23.05
CA ASN A 558 -22.56 6.55 23.97
C ASN A 558 -21.43 7.57 23.89
N ASN A 559 -21.77 8.83 23.62
CA ASN A 559 -20.80 9.88 23.35
C ASN A 559 -21.13 11.11 24.21
N ASP A 560 -20.27 11.33 25.21
CA ASP A 560 -20.30 12.45 26.15
C ASP A 560 -19.27 13.48 25.73
N PHE A 561 -19.71 14.69 25.43
CA PHE A 561 -18.86 15.77 24.96
C PHE A 561 -19.02 16.99 25.86
N ASN A 562 -17.89 17.55 26.27
CA ASN A 562 -17.78 18.76 27.06
C ASN A 562 -16.76 19.68 26.38
N SER A 563 -17.06 20.96 26.27
CA SER A 563 -16.15 21.95 25.71
C SER A 563 -16.29 23.31 26.35
N VAL A 564 -15.21 24.08 26.31
CA VAL A 564 -15.18 25.49 26.71
C VAL A 564 -14.75 26.31 25.50
N PHE A 565 -15.62 27.21 25.06
CA PHE A 565 -15.37 28.16 23.98
C PHE A 565 -15.79 29.55 24.43
N ASN A 566 -14.94 30.57 24.20
CA ASN A 566 -15.22 31.95 24.59
C ASN A 566 -15.67 32.08 26.08
N ASN A 567 -15.03 31.33 26.97
CA ASN A 567 -15.37 31.21 28.41
C ASN A 567 -16.79 30.69 28.72
N GLU A 568 -17.47 30.05 27.77
CA GLU A 568 -18.73 29.36 28.01
C GLU A 568 -18.53 27.83 28.05
N ASP A 569 -18.97 27.21 29.15
CA ASP A 569 -19.00 25.76 29.31
C ASP A 569 -20.21 25.15 28.62
N LYS A 570 -19.96 24.17 27.77
CA LYS A 570 -20.98 23.50 26.96
C LYS A 570 -20.84 21.99 27.06
N SER A 571 -21.93 21.29 27.33
CA SER A 571 -21.95 19.83 27.42
C SER A 571 -23.14 19.22 26.67
N PHE A 572 -22.94 18.03 26.11
CA PHE A 572 -24.02 17.27 25.50
C PHE A 572 -23.73 15.76 25.46
N LEU A 573 -24.80 14.99 25.56
CA LEU A 573 -24.79 13.53 25.50
C LEU A 573 -25.59 13.07 24.27
N ARG A 574 -25.02 12.15 23.50
CA ARG A 574 -25.73 11.47 22.39
C ARG A 574 -25.51 9.97 22.45
N ASN A 575 -26.59 9.24 22.15
CA ASN A 575 -26.59 7.79 22.06
C ASN A 575 -26.98 7.39 20.64
N PHE A 576 -26.25 6.44 20.07
CA PHE A 576 -26.53 5.90 18.75
C PHE A 576 -26.59 4.38 18.78
N VAL A 577 -27.39 3.81 17.88
CA VAL A 577 -27.46 2.37 17.66
C VAL A 577 -27.25 2.11 16.17
N PHE A 578 -26.20 1.38 15.83
CA PHE A 578 -25.79 1.17 14.45
C PHE A 578 -25.79 -0.32 14.08
N PRO A 579 -26.76 -0.78 13.28
CA PRO A 579 -26.70 -2.10 12.68
C PRO A 579 -25.76 -2.09 11.47
N SER A 580 -24.84 -3.03 11.41
CA SER A 580 -23.92 -3.20 10.30
C SER A 580 -23.81 -4.66 9.89
N TYR A 581 -23.33 -4.90 8.67
CA TYR A 581 -23.04 -6.27 8.24
C TYR A 581 -21.90 -6.30 7.24
N ASN A 582 -21.27 -7.47 7.14
CA ASN A 582 -20.25 -7.78 6.15
C ASN A 582 -20.51 -9.18 5.59
N THR A 583 -20.54 -9.29 4.26
CA THR A 583 -20.75 -10.56 3.57
C THR A 583 -19.78 -10.72 2.41
N LYS A 584 -19.36 -11.96 2.18
CA LYS A 584 -18.56 -12.34 1.02
C LYS A 584 -18.93 -13.72 0.53
N PHE A 585 -19.05 -13.82 -0.78
CA PHE A 585 -19.23 -15.06 -1.51
C PHE A 585 -18.11 -15.23 -2.53
N ILE A 586 -17.37 -16.33 -2.42
CA ILE A 586 -16.27 -16.66 -3.33
C ILE A 586 -16.63 -17.96 -4.04
N TYR A 587 -16.76 -17.94 -5.36
CA TYR A 587 -16.89 -19.12 -6.20
C TYR A 587 -15.57 -19.42 -6.93
N ARG A 588 -15.05 -20.63 -6.75
CA ARG A 588 -13.80 -21.12 -7.35
C ARG A 588 -14.13 -22.09 -8.49
N PHE A 589 -13.97 -21.61 -9.73
CA PHE A 589 -14.06 -22.45 -10.92
C PHE A 589 -12.89 -23.46 -10.98
N SER A 590 -11.71 -23.03 -10.52
CA SER A 590 -10.51 -23.85 -10.33
C SER A 590 -9.62 -23.24 -9.25
N ARG A 591 -8.47 -23.86 -8.94
CA ARG A 591 -7.47 -23.30 -8.01
C ARG A 591 -6.91 -21.95 -8.45
N THR A 592 -7.06 -21.60 -9.73
CA THR A 592 -6.50 -20.37 -10.31
C THR A 592 -7.54 -19.43 -10.90
N LYS A 593 -8.82 -19.81 -10.88
CA LYS A 593 -9.92 -19.03 -11.46
C LYS A 593 -11.07 -18.91 -10.46
N SER A 594 -11.40 -17.68 -10.08
CA SER A 594 -12.44 -17.40 -9.09
C SER A 594 -13.20 -16.11 -9.37
N VAL A 595 -14.42 -16.05 -8.86
CA VAL A 595 -15.22 -14.83 -8.71
C VAL A 595 -15.51 -14.63 -7.23
N GLU A 596 -15.39 -13.40 -6.78
CA GLU A 596 -15.63 -12.97 -5.41
C GLU A 596 -16.64 -11.81 -5.45
N LEU A 597 -17.74 -11.95 -4.73
CA LEU A 597 -18.72 -10.92 -4.46
C LEU A 597 -18.60 -10.55 -2.98
N SER A 598 -18.51 -9.27 -2.67
CA SER A 598 -18.48 -8.77 -1.30
C SER A 598 -19.45 -7.61 -1.14
N ASN A 599 -20.10 -7.52 0.00
CA ASN A 599 -20.89 -6.36 0.38
C ASN A 599 -20.70 -6.04 1.86
N MET A 600 -20.59 -4.76 2.19
CA MET A 600 -20.49 -4.29 3.56
C MET A 600 -21.34 -3.04 3.74
N SER A 601 -22.02 -2.96 4.87
CA SER A 601 -22.86 -1.85 5.29
C SER A 601 -22.38 -1.34 6.65
N SER A 602 -22.25 -0.03 6.79
CA SER A 602 -21.82 0.63 8.03
C SER A 602 -22.54 1.97 8.21
N PHE A 603 -22.78 2.34 9.47
CA PHE A 603 -23.20 3.70 9.83
C PHE A 603 -22.04 4.44 10.50
N ASN A 604 -22.00 5.75 10.37
CA ASN A 604 -21.10 6.61 11.13
C ASN A 604 -21.92 7.72 11.80
N ALA A 605 -21.68 7.93 13.09
CA ALA A 605 -22.22 9.09 13.79
C ALA A 605 -21.63 10.39 13.20
N PRO A 606 -22.40 11.49 13.11
CA PRO A 606 -21.86 12.80 12.84
C PRO A 606 -20.83 13.20 13.91
N SER A 607 -19.87 14.05 13.54
CA SER A 607 -18.92 14.54 14.52
C SER A 607 -19.61 15.44 15.55
N MET A 608 -19.16 15.40 16.81
CA MET A 608 -19.68 16.27 17.87
C MET A 608 -19.59 17.75 17.52
N MET A 609 -18.49 18.17 16.88
CA MET A 609 -18.35 19.55 16.40
C MET A 609 -19.43 19.91 15.36
N SER A 610 -19.81 18.97 14.49
CA SER A 610 -20.88 19.17 13.50
C SER A 610 -22.27 19.21 14.11
N LEU A 611 -22.50 18.51 15.24
CA LEU A 611 -23.76 18.52 15.99
C LEU A 611 -23.91 19.69 16.95
N ASN A 612 -22.81 20.38 17.24
CA ASN A 612 -22.74 21.39 18.28
C ASN A 612 -23.57 22.65 17.92
N PRO A 613 -24.72 22.92 18.57
CA PRO A 613 -25.57 24.05 18.21
C PRO A 613 -24.96 25.43 18.50
N PHE A 614 -23.82 25.50 19.19
CA PHE A 614 -23.21 26.77 19.57
C PHE A 614 -22.57 27.47 18.38
N THR A 615 -22.72 28.79 18.37
CA THR A 615 -22.21 29.67 17.33
C THR A 615 -20.80 30.11 17.68
N ASP A 616 -19.82 29.67 16.91
CA ASP A 616 -18.45 30.15 16.96
C ASP A 616 -18.33 31.45 16.15
N ILE A 617 -18.02 32.53 16.86
CA ILE A 617 -17.79 33.88 16.33
C ILE A 617 -16.32 34.32 16.44
N SER A 618 -15.39 33.38 16.68
CA SER A 618 -13.95 33.67 16.79
C SER A 618 -13.36 34.33 15.54
N ASN A 619 -14.02 34.20 14.39
CA ASN A 619 -13.73 34.95 13.17
C ASN A 619 -14.90 35.89 12.82
N PRO A 620 -14.70 37.23 12.80
CA PRO A 620 -15.76 38.18 12.50
C PRO A 620 -16.32 38.10 11.06
N LEU A 621 -15.61 37.44 10.15
CA LEU A 621 -16.04 37.22 8.76
C LEU A 621 -16.67 35.84 8.52
N VAL A 622 -16.55 34.92 9.49
CA VAL A 622 -17.04 33.54 9.35
C VAL A 622 -17.66 33.10 10.67
N THR A 623 -18.98 32.99 10.67
CA THR A 623 -19.75 32.43 11.78
C THR A 623 -20.00 30.95 11.51
N ILE A 624 -19.60 30.08 12.44
CA ILE A 624 -19.79 28.63 12.33
C ILE A 624 -20.79 28.16 13.38
N GLN A 625 -21.80 27.41 12.97
CA GLN A 625 -22.77 26.81 13.87
C GLN A 625 -23.02 25.36 13.48
N GLY A 626 -22.92 24.41 14.41
CA GLY A 626 -23.29 23.02 14.14
C GLY A 626 -24.81 22.85 14.01
N ASN A 627 -25.21 21.70 13.47
CA ASN A 627 -26.58 21.33 13.24
C ASN A 627 -26.92 20.08 14.11
N PRO A 628 -27.69 20.23 15.19
CA PRO A 628 -28.09 19.11 16.06
C PRO A 628 -28.95 18.05 15.38
N ASP A 629 -29.58 18.39 14.24
CA ASP A 629 -30.52 17.54 13.51
C ASP A 629 -29.82 16.62 12.51
N LEU A 630 -28.48 16.58 12.49
CA LEU A 630 -27.76 15.71 11.56
C LEU A 630 -28.05 14.24 11.84
N GLU A 631 -28.49 13.56 10.80
CA GLU A 631 -28.65 12.11 10.78
C GLU A 631 -27.29 11.42 10.59
N SER A 632 -27.24 10.16 11.02
CA SER A 632 -26.04 9.33 10.84
C SER A 632 -25.84 8.92 9.38
N THR A 633 -24.60 8.99 8.91
CA THR A 633 -24.25 8.66 7.53
C THR A 633 -24.24 7.15 7.33
N TRP A 634 -25.04 6.65 6.38
CA TRP A 634 -25.02 5.25 5.96
C TRP A 634 -24.12 5.05 4.75
N LYS A 635 -23.23 4.06 4.81
CA LYS A 635 -22.33 3.70 3.70
C LYS A 635 -22.50 2.24 3.33
N ASN A 636 -22.69 1.97 2.04
CA ASN A 636 -22.71 0.63 1.48
C ASN A 636 -21.62 0.47 0.42
N THR A 637 -20.79 -0.55 0.56
CA THR A 637 -19.74 -0.88 -0.39
C THR A 637 -19.97 -2.28 -0.96
N SER A 638 -20.25 -2.35 -2.25
CA SER A 638 -20.33 -3.58 -3.03
C SER A 638 -19.08 -3.76 -3.88
N SER A 639 -18.56 -4.98 -4.00
CA SER A 639 -17.50 -5.27 -4.96
C SER A 639 -17.61 -6.64 -5.60
N LEU A 640 -17.29 -6.71 -6.90
CA LEU A 640 -17.17 -7.93 -7.68
C LEU A 640 -15.73 -8.03 -8.17
N TYR A 641 -15.03 -9.09 -7.79
CA TYR A 641 -13.65 -9.34 -8.17
C TYR A 641 -13.53 -10.67 -8.91
N PHE A 642 -13.09 -10.59 -10.16
CA PHE A 642 -12.76 -11.73 -10.99
C PHE A 642 -11.23 -11.90 -11.05
N LEU A 643 -10.74 -13.13 -10.90
CA LEU A 643 -9.33 -13.47 -11.08
C LEU A 643 -9.17 -14.75 -11.88
N ASN A 644 -8.25 -14.77 -12.83
CA ASN A 644 -7.81 -15.98 -13.53
C ASN A 644 -6.31 -15.96 -13.79
N ARG A 645 -5.61 -16.96 -13.25
CA ARG A 645 -4.17 -17.21 -13.45
C ARG A 645 -3.99 -18.45 -14.31
N ASN A 646 -3.83 -18.25 -15.61
CA ASN A 646 -3.46 -19.32 -16.55
C ASN A 646 -1.93 -19.44 -16.60
N ILE A 647 -1.40 -20.20 -15.64
CA ILE A 647 0.05 -20.42 -15.48
C ILE A 647 0.69 -21.04 -16.74
N PRO A 648 0.14 -22.08 -17.40
CA PRO A 648 0.76 -22.66 -18.60
C PRO A 648 0.95 -21.64 -19.71
N LYS A 649 -0.06 -20.79 -19.92
CA LYS A 649 0.01 -19.73 -20.92
C LYS A 649 0.73 -18.47 -20.41
N ASN A 650 1.23 -18.43 -19.17
CA ASN A 650 1.74 -17.21 -18.53
C ASN A 650 0.79 -16.01 -18.71
N ILE A 651 -0.52 -16.24 -18.58
CA ILE A 651 -1.55 -15.21 -18.65
C ILE A 651 -2.15 -15.05 -17.27
N THR A 652 -2.20 -13.81 -16.79
CA THR A 652 -3.03 -13.46 -15.64
C THR A 652 -3.94 -12.32 -16.02
N TYR A 653 -5.21 -12.42 -15.65
CA TYR A 653 -6.12 -11.28 -15.73
C TYR A 653 -7.00 -11.20 -14.51
N SER A 654 -7.24 -9.97 -14.07
CA SER A 654 -8.14 -9.65 -12.98
C SER A 654 -8.99 -8.44 -13.34
N ALA A 655 -10.22 -8.42 -12.86
CA ALA A 655 -11.10 -7.28 -12.97
C ALA A 655 -11.83 -7.09 -11.64
N LYS A 656 -11.86 -5.86 -11.13
CA LYS A 656 -12.60 -5.47 -9.94
C LYS A 656 -13.58 -4.37 -10.30
N ILE A 657 -14.85 -4.59 -10.01
CA ILE A 657 -15.89 -3.55 -10.00
C ILE A 657 -16.18 -3.24 -8.54
N LYS A 658 -16.15 -1.97 -8.15
CA LYS A 658 -16.50 -1.52 -6.80
C LYS A 658 -17.51 -0.40 -6.90
N PHE A 659 -18.60 -0.50 -6.14
CA PHE A 659 -19.65 0.50 -6.03
C PHE A 659 -19.76 0.91 -4.57
N ASP A 660 -19.56 2.20 -4.31
CA ASP A 660 -19.77 2.83 -3.01
C ASP A 660 -20.98 3.75 -3.11
N TYR A 661 -21.92 3.61 -2.16
CA TYR A 661 -23.07 4.48 -2.00
C TYR A 661 -23.04 5.08 -0.59
N THR A 662 -23.24 6.39 -0.49
CA THR A 662 -23.32 7.12 0.76
C THR A 662 -24.64 7.86 0.81
N ASP A 663 -25.37 7.64 1.89
CA ASP A 663 -26.62 8.29 2.22
C ASP A 663 -26.44 9.12 3.50
N ASN A 664 -27.15 10.23 3.61
CA ASN A 664 -27.06 11.15 4.74
C ASN A 664 -25.61 11.58 5.04
N ASP A 665 -24.82 11.85 4.00
CA ASP A 665 -23.44 12.34 4.15
C ASP A 665 -23.47 13.73 4.79
N VAL A 666 -22.63 13.98 5.80
CA VAL A 666 -22.56 15.30 6.44
C VAL A 666 -21.74 16.23 5.55
N SER A 667 -22.39 17.23 4.96
CA SER A 667 -21.79 18.20 4.05
C SER A 667 -21.77 19.60 4.66
N ASP A 668 -20.77 20.40 4.29
CA ASP A 668 -20.73 21.82 4.60
C ASP A 668 -21.87 22.55 3.89
N TYR A 669 -22.63 23.35 4.64
CA TYR A 669 -23.66 24.24 4.14
C TYR A 669 -23.25 25.66 4.50
N SER A 670 -23.13 26.55 3.51
CA SER A 670 -22.83 27.95 3.81
C SER A 670 -23.51 28.91 2.86
N TYR A 671 -23.82 30.09 3.38
CA TYR A 671 -24.36 31.23 2.65
C TYR A 671 -23.71 32.51 3.16
N TYR A 672 -23.80 33.57 2.38
CA TYR A 672 -23.28 34.88 2.72
C TYR A 672 -24.43 35.85 2.97
N ASP A 673 -24.27 36.74 3.94
CA ASP A 673 -25.19 37.85 4.13
C ASP A 673 -24.85 39.05 3.22
N ASP A 674 -25.70 40.07 3.22
CA ASP A 674 -25.52 41.28 2.41
C ASP A 674 -24.23 42.07 2.76
N ALA A 675 -23.67 41.83 3.95
CA ALA A 675 -22.40 42.40 4.40
C ALA A 675 -21.17 41.54 4.02
N GLY A 676 -21.38 40.41 3.34
CA GLY A 676 -20.32 39.48 2.90
C GLY A 676 -19.77 38.58 4.00
N ARG A 677 -20.43 38.50 5.17
CA ARG A 677 -20.08 37.57 6.23
C ARG A 677 -20.57 36.18 5.85
N GLN A 678 -19.72 35.18 6.04
CA GLN A 678 -20.07 33.79 5.77
C GLN A 678 -20.73 33.17 7.00
N PHE A 679 -21.93 32.64 6.84
CA PHE A 679 -22.50 31.72 7.80
C PHE A 679 -22.27 30.28 7.31
N ARG A 680 -21.66 29.43 8.15
CA ARG A 680 -21.38 28.02 7.86
C ARG A 680 -22.04 27.12 8.89
N THR A 681 -22.73 26.11 8.40
CA THR A 681 -23.30 25.01 9.16
C THR A 681 -23.15 23.70 8.39
N TYR A 682 -23.87 22.66 8.78
CA TYR A 682 -23.82 21.33 8.20
C TYR A 682 -25.23 20.84 7.84
N ALA A 683 -25.32 20.07 6.77
CA ALA A 683 -26.56 19.42 6.36
C ALA A 683 -26.28 18.00 5.84
N ASN A 684 -27.26 17.10 6.00
CA ASN A 684 -27.19 15.78 5.38
C ASN A 684 -27.46 15.88 3.88
N ILE A 685 -26.68 15.15 3.08
CA ILE A 685 -26.87 15.03 1.65
C ILE A 685 -26.81 13.58 1.19
N SER A 686 -27.80 13.19 0.39
CA SER A 686 -28.01 11.80 -0.02
C SER A 686 -27.75 11.60 -1.51
N GLY A 687 -27.30 10.40 -1.86
CA GLY A 687 -27.05 9.99 -3.25
C GLY A 687 -25.62 10.20 -3.74
N ASN A 688 -24.65 10.43 -2.85
CA ASN A 688 -23.23 10.41 -3.18
C ASN A 688 -22.85 8.97 -3.58
N LYS A 689 -22.23 8.79 -4.75
CA LYS A 689 -21.91 7.45 -5.27
C LYS A 689 -20.63 7.42 -6.08
N VAL A 690 -19.91 6.31 -5.97
CA VAL A 690 -18.67 6.06 -6.73
C VAL A 690 -18.71 4.66 -7.33
N LEU A 691 -18.62 4.57 -8.65
CA LEU A 691 -18.42 3.32 -9.38
C LEU A 691 -16.99 3.31 -9.92
N SER A 692 -16.23 2.24 -9.65
CA SER A 692 -14.88 2.07 -10.18
C SER A 692 -14.69 0.68 -10.80
N LEU A 693 -13.92 0.65 -11.88
CA LEU A 693 -13.47 -0.53 -12.60
C LEU A 693 -11.93 -0.51 -12.64
N ASP A 694 -11.30 -1.51 -12.02
CA ASP A 694 -9.86 -1.78 -12.17
C ASP A 694 -9.72 -3.10 -12.94
N SER A 695 -9.06 -3.06 -14.07
CA SER A 695 -8.77 -4.26 -14.87
C SER A 695 -7.28 -4.34 -15.19
N ARG A 696 -6.73 -5.54 -15.05
CA ARG A 696 -5.31 -5.82 -15.27
C ARG A 696 -5.18 -7.08 -16.08
N PHE A 697 -4.30 -7.03 -17.06
CA PHE A 697 -3.89 -8.18 -17.84
C PHE A 697 -2.38 -8.25 -17.80
N THR A 698 -1.83 -9.46 -17.82
CA THR A 698 -0.40 -9.69 -17.98
C THR A 698 -0.21 -10.94 -18.79
N LYS A 699 0.58 -10.82 -19.86
CA LYS A 699 1.03 -11.96 -20.67
C LYS A 699 2.55 -11.91 -20.74
N SER A 700 3.18 -13.05 -20.47
CA SER A 700 4.62 -13.23 -20.68
C SER A 700 4.90 -14.31 -21.72
N TRP A 701 5.87 -14.04 -22.57
CA TRP A 701 6.47 -14.98 -23.49
C TRP A 701 7.91 -15.22 -23.06
N LYS A 702 8.27 -16.47 -22.85
CA LYS A 702 9.62 -16.86 -22.43
C LYS A 702 10.20 -17.79 -23.48
N TRP A 703 11.43 -17.51 -23.93
CA TRP A 703 12.11 -18.33 -24.94
C TRP A 703 13.62 -18.27 -24.75
N ARG A 704 14.32 -19.41 -24.75
CA ARG A 704 15.79 -19.47 -24.63
C ARG A 704 16.37 -18.62 -23.49
N GLY A 705 15.60 -18.42 -22.42
CA GLY A 705 15.97 -17.56 -21.30
C GLY A 705 15.71 -16.06 -21.47
N ASN A 706 15.09 -15.62 -22.55
CA ASN A 706 14.53 -14.27 -22.67
C ASN A 706 13.10 -14.23 -22.12
N ASP A 707 12.65 -13.05 -21.70
CA ASP A 707 11.28 -12.80 -21.25
C ASP A 707 10.76 -11.51 -21.91
N PHE A 708 9.62 -11.59 -22.58
CA PHE A 708 8.86 -10.43 -23.01
C PHE A 708 7.52 -10.43 -22.28
N ARG A 709 7.19 -9.34 -21.61
CA ARG A 709 5.96 -9.19 -20.84
C ARG A 709 5.22 -7.92 -21.28
N ILE A 710 3.93 -8.08 -21.52
CA ILE A 710 2.99 -7.00 -21.74
C ILE A 710 1.95 -7.01 -20.61
N SER A 711 1.77 -5.86 -19.97
CA SER A 711 0.87 -5.67 -18.84
C SER A 711 0.02 -4.42 -19.02
N PRO A 712 -1.03 -4.48 -19.87
CA PRO A 712 -2.00 -3.41 -19.95
C PRO A 712 -2.91 -3.45 -18.72
N SER A 713 -3.23 -2.27 -18.23
CA SER A 713 -4.14 -2.02 -17.14
C SER A 713 -5.06 -0.87 -17.53
N PHE A 714 -6.29 -0.95 -17.05
CA PHE A 714 -7.30 0.06 -17.31
C PHE A 714 -8.06 0.31 -16.02
N TYR A 715 -7.95 1.54 -15.55
CA TYR A 715 -8.72 2.06 -14.44
C TYR A 715 -9.75 3.06 -14.96
N SER A 716 -10.98 2.96 -14.48
CA SER A 716 -12.00 3.99 -14.70
C SER A 716 -12.83 4.17 -13.46
N SER A 717 -13.18 5.41 -13.13
CA SER A 717 -14.12 5.71 -12.07
C SER A 717 -15.10 6.80 -12.47
N TYR A 718 -16.35 6.61 -12.06
CA TYR A 718 -17.41 7.61 -12.10
C TYR A 718 -17.78 7.95 -10.66
N ALA A 719 -17.67 9.22 -10.28
CA ALA A 719 -18.09 9.71 -8.99
C ALA A 719 -19.16 10.79 -9.21
N GLN A 720 -20.31 10.63 -8.57
CA GLN A 720 -21.29 11.69 -8.44
C GLN A 720 -21.19 12.22 -7.00
N ARG A 721 -20.86 13.50 -6.89
CA ARG A 721 -20.77 14.23 -5.63
C ARG A 721 -21.81 15.32 -5.63
N LYS A 722 -22.46 15.49 -4.49
CA LYS A 722 -23.35 16.60 -4.23
C LYS A 722 -22.79 17.40 -3.07
N GLY A 723 -23.08 18.70 -3.04
CA GLY A 723 -22.74 19.58 -1.94
C GLY A 723 -23.51 20.88 -2.06
N PHE A 724 -23.26 21.81 -1.14
CA PHE A 724 -23.90 23.12 -1.15
C PHE A 724 -22.91 24.22 -1.53
N ILE A 725 -23.37 25.17 -2.34
CA ILE A 725 -22.67 26.44 -2.58
C ILE A 725 -23.68 27.57 -2.48
N ASN A 726 -23.42 28.54 -1.60
CA ASN A 726 -24.31 29.66 -1.30
C ASN A 726 -25.77 29.23 -1.06
N GLY A 727 -25.97 28.25 -0.17
CA GLY A 727 -27.28 27.67 0.15
C GLY A 727 -27.93 26.82 -0.93
N THR A 728 -27.32 26.66 -2.11
CA THR A 728 -27.90 25.91 -3.24
C THR A 728 -27.18 24.58 -3.44
N GLU A 729 -27.90 23.48 -3.66
CA GLU A 729 -27.30 22.18 -3.98
C GLU A 729 -26.69 22.20 -5.39
N TYR A 730 -25.41 21.84 -5.48
CA TYR A 730 -24.73 21.55 -6.75
C TYR A 730 -24.47 20.05 -6.88
N LYS A 731 -24.36 19.59 -8.13
CA LYS A 731 -24.00 18.21 -8.45
C LYS A 731 -22.80 18.18 -9.38
N ASN A 732 -21.76 17.46 -8.98
CA ASN A 732 -20.52 17.27 -9.73
C ASN A 732 -20.37 15.80 -10.14
N SER A 733 -20.39 15.54 -11.44
CA SER A 733 -20.15 14.23 -12.05
C SER A 733 -18.72 14.15 -12.59
N VAL A 734 -17.87 13.39 -11.91
CA VAL A 734 -16.45 13.24 -12.21
C VAL A 734 -16.18 11.89 -12.87
N TYR A 735 -15.61 11.91 -14.08
CA TYR A 735 -15.13 10.74 -14.81
C TYR A 735 -13.60 10.74 -14.81
N ASN A 736 -13.02 9.65 -14.31
CA ASN A 736 -11.60 9.35 -14.45
C ASN A 736 -11.44 8.15 -15.40
N ILE A 737 -10.57 8.28 -16.40
CA ILE A 737 -10.20 7.22 -17.33
C ILE A 737 -8.68 7.18 -17.42
N ALA A 738 -8.09 6.07 -16.97
CA ALA A 738 -6.64 5.93 -16.86
C ALA A 738 -6.13 4.60 -17.47
N PRO A 739 -6.00 4.50 -18.81
CA PRO A 739 -5.28 3.40 -19.44
C PRO A 739 -3.78 3.50 -19.18
N LYS A 740 -3.15 2.36 -18.90
CA LYS A 740 -1.70 2.24 -18.79
C LYS A 740 -1.22 0.94 -19.42
N ILE A 741 -0.16 1.01 -20.20
CA ILE A 741 0.54 -0.14 -20.75
C ILE A 741 1.95 -0.19 -20.19
N THR A 742 2.34 -1.36 -19.69
CA THR A 742 3.72 -1.64 -19.29
C THR A 742 4.29 -2.73 -20.19
N LEU A 743 5.50 -2.51 -20.70
CA LEU A 743 6.26 -3.42 -21.53
C LEU A 743 7.58 -3.74 -20.82
N LYS A 744 7.93 -5.01 -20.76
CA LYS A 744 9.22 -5.45 -20.23
C LYS A 744 9.84 -6.45 -21.19
N LEU A 745 11.10 -6.22 -21.57
CA LEU A 745 11.90 -7.13 -22.38
C LEU A 745 13.19 -7.42 -21.62
N VAL A 746 13.50 -8.70 -21.44
CA VAL A 746 14.73 -9.18 -20.82
C VAL A 746 15.40 -10.09 -21.85
N LEU A 747 16.50 -9.62 -22.42
CA LEU A 747 17.38 -10.38 -23.29
C LEU A 747 18.57 -10.86 -22.46
N LYS A 748 18.68 -12.17 -22.28
CA LYS A 748 19.66 -12.80 -21.39
C LYS A 748 21.07 -12.28 -21.67
N GLU A 749 21.72 -11.72 -20.65
CA GLU A 749 23.11 -11.23 -20.69
C GLU A 749 23.37 -10.09 -21.72
N ILE A 750 22.32 -9.54 -22.33
CA ILE A 750 22.42 -8.51 -23.37
C ILE A 750 21.80 -7.21 -22.88
N MET A 751 20.48 -7.20 -22.62
CA MET A 751 19.79 -5.99 -22.19
C MET A 751 18.48 -6.26 -21.44
N ASP A 752 18.11 -5.32 -20.57
CA ASP A 752 16.78 -5.23 -19.98
C ASP A 752 16.13 -3.91 -20.40
N ILE A 753 14.88 -3.96 -20.87
CA ILE A 753 14.05 -2.79 -21.15
C ILE A 753 12.79 -2.89 -20.29
N ASN A 754 12.44 -1.79 -19.63
CA ASN A 754 11.18 -1.62 -18.93
C ASN A 754 10.57 -0.28 -19.32
N SER A 755 9.45 -0.29 -20.04
CA SER A 755 8.77 0.92 -20.48
C SER A 755 7.34 0.94 -20.00
N SER A 756 6.84 2.11 -19.62
CA SER A 756 5.42 2.28 -19.34
C SER A 756 4.89 3.56 -19.95
N LEU A 757 3.68 3.50 -20.47
CA LEU A 757 2.94 4.65 -20.97
C LEU A 757 1.58 4.66 -20.28
N GLY A 758 1.27 5.75 -19.60
CA GLY A 758 0.00 5.96 -18.93
C GLY A 758 -0.60 7.31 -19.31
N ILE A 759 -1.91 7.33 -19.47
CA ILE A 759 -2.67 8.57 -19.66
C ILE A 759 -3.76 8.59 -18.61
N ASN A 760 -3.97 9.72 -17.95
CA ASN A 760 -5.04 9.93 -16.98
C ASN A 760 -5.89 11.10 -17.45
N TYR A 761 -7.14 10.82 -17.83
CA TYR A 761 -8.13 11.82 -18.18
C TYR A 761 -9.09 12.02 -17.01
N ASN A 762 -9.26 13.27 -16.59
CA ASN A 762 -10.22 13.67 -15.58
C ASN A 762 -11.20 14.67 -16.20
N ILE A 763 -12.49 14.40 -16.08
CA ILE A 763 -13.56 15.24 -16.62
C ILE A 763 -14.56 15.45 -15.49
N SER A 764 -14.82 16.69 -15.12
CA SER A 764 -15.86 17.05 -14.14
C SER A 764 -16.94 17.84 -14.86
N ASN A 765 -18.18 17.39 -14.76
CA ASN A 765 -19.35 18.11 -15.25
C ASN A 765 -20.16 18.58 -14.02
N PHE A 766 -20.48 19.86 -13.95
CA PHE A 766 -21.25 20.41 -12.85
C PHE A 766 -22.66 20.80 -13.29
N GLU A 767 -23.61 20.64 -12.38
CA GLU A 767 -24.99 21.15 -12.48
C GLU A 767 -25.19 22.12 -11.31
N ASN A 768 -25.92 23.23 -11.54
CA ASN A 768 -26.12 24.33 -10.57
C ASN A 768 -24.81 24.90 -10.04
N TYR A 769 -23.86 25.15 -10.95
CA TYR A 769 -22.54 25.65 -10.62
C TYR A 769 -22.05 26.66 -11.67
N ARG A 770 -21.11 27.55 -11.32
CA ARG A 770 -20.64 28.60 -12.25
C ARG A 770 -19.89 28.06 -13.47
N ILE A 771 -19.33 26.86 -13.39
CA ILE A 771 -18.56 26.23 -14.46
C ILE A 771 -19.25 24.94 -14.86
N ASP A 772 -19.69 24.82 -16.12
CA ASP A 772 -20.39 23.61 -16.58
C ASP A 772 -19.46 22.39 -16.67
N LYS A 773 -18.18 22.61 -17.03
CA LYS A 773 -17.26 21.51 -17.33
C LYS A 773 -15.79 21.86 -17.18
N THR A 774 -15.02 20.95 -16.58
CA THR A 774 -13.55 20.97 -16.60
C THR A 774 -13.00 19.69 -17.21
N ARG A 775 -11.84 19.79 -17.87
CA ARG A 775 -11.13 18.64 -18.46
C ARG A 775 -9.65 18.77 -18.18
N ALA A 776 -9.03 17.73 -17.65
CA ALA A 776 -7.60 17.63 -17.44
C ALA A 776 -7.07 16.32 -18.02
N ALA A 777 -5.86 16.36 -18.56
CA ALA A 777 -5.16 15.20 -19.08
C ALA A 777 -3.69 15.23 -18.65
N GLN A 778 -3.26 14.15 -18.00
CA GLN A 778 -1.86 13.93 -17.65
C GLN A 778 -1.34 12.72 -18.43
N GLN A 779 -0.16 12.85 -19.02
CA GLN A 779 0.52 11.78 -19.73
C GLN A 779 1.85 11.50 -19.05
N ASN A 780 2.11 10.25 -18.75
CA ASN A 780 3.36 9.81 -18.14
C ASN A 780 3.97 8.72 -19.03
N PHE A 781 5.22 8.91 -19.43
CA PHE A 781 6.02 7.93 -20.12
C PHE A 781 7.27 7.65 -19.28
N SER A 782 7.60 6.37 -19.11
CA SER A 782 8.87 5.96 -18.54
C SER A 782 9.53 4.92 -19.42
N PHE A 783 10.86 4.98 -19.48
CA PHE A 783 11.71 4.09 -20.24
C PHE A 783 13.00 3.85 -19.45
N GLY A 784 13.14 2.64 -18.93
CA GLY A 784 14.36 2.13 -18.32
C GLY A 784 15.04 1.15 -19.26
N MET A 785 16.35 1.29 -19.43
CA MET A 785 17.19 0.38 -20.19
C MET A 785 18.46 0.06 -19.41
N THR A 786 18.80 -1.23 -19.32
CA THR A 786 20.09 -1.70 -18.80
C THR A 786 20.79 -2.48 -19.89
N ASN A 787 22.02 -2.11 -20.25
CA ASN A 787 22.83 -2.83 -21.25
C ASN A 787 23.99 -3.53 -20.56
N TYR A 788 24.20 -4.81 -20.87
CA TYR A 788 25.22 -5.66 -20.26
C TYR A 788 26.40 -5.88 -21.21
N PHE A 789 27.60 -5.77 -20.66
CA PHE A 789 28.88 -6.00 -21.33
C PHE A 789 29.76 -6.90 -20.45
N MET A 790 30.81 -7.49 -21.05
CA MET A 790 31.82 -8.29 -20.32
C MET A 790 31.20 -9.38 -19.41
N LYS A 791 30.32 -10.23 -19.93
CA LYS A 791 29.59 -11.27 -19.16
C LYS A 791 28.82 -10.69 -17.95
N SER A 792 28.21 -9.52 -18.18
CA SER A 792 27.42 -8.75 -17.21
C SER A 792 28.21 -8.15 -16.03
N SER A 793 29.54 -8.12 -16.08
CA SER A 793 30.36 -7.43 -15.08
C SER A 793 30.36 -5.92 -15.27
N LEU A 794 30.24 -5.43 -16.50
CA LEU A 794 30.05 -4.01 -16.79
C LEU A 794 28.63 -3.79 -17.32
N TYR A 795 27.89 -2.82 -16.78
CA TYR A 795 26.58 -2.50 -17.30
C TYR A 795 26.21 -1.03 -17.17
N PHE A 796 25.45 -0.55 -18.16
CA PHE A 796 24.99 0.84 -18.24
C PHE A 796 23.49 0.89 -18.00
N ILE A 797 23.05 1.84 -17.18
CA ILE A 797 21.63 2.07 -16.87
C ILE A 797 21.23 3.42 -17.47
N ASN A 798 20.06 3.47 -18.10
CA ASN A 798 19.40 4.69 -18.53
C ASN A 798 17.95 4.65 -18.07
N GLU A 799 17.51 5.69 -17.37
CA GLU A 799 16.14 5.84 -16.90
C GLU A 799 15.63 7.20 -17.35
N ILE A 800 14.70 7.18 -18.30
CA ILE A 800 14.05 8.36 -18.86
C ILE A 800 12.60 8.37 -18.37
N SER A 801 12.14 9.49 -17.86
CA SER A 801 10.75 9.71 -17.49
C SER A 801 10.29 11.06 -18.02
N ILE A 802 9.13 11.07 -18.67
CA ILE A 802 8.52 12.26 -19.24
C ILE A 802 7.13 12.36 -18.65
N ALA A 803 6.82 13.49 -18.02
CA ALA A 803 5.48 13.81 -17.59
C ALA A 803 5.02 15.06 -18.31
N LYS A 804 3.86 14.98 -18.95
CA LYS A 804 3.21 16.09 -19.65
C LYS A 804 1.87 16.37 -19.00
N ASN A 805 1.66 17.63 -18.65
CA ASN A 805 0.40 18.12 -18.11
C ASN A 805 -0.11 19.24 -19.03
N ASN A 806 -1.10 18.91 -19.85
CA ASN A 806 -1.59 19.81 -20.90
C ASN A 806 -2.44 20.97 -20.38
N ASN A 807 -2.72 21.02 -19.07
CA ASN A 807 -3.72 21.94 -18.53
C ASN A 807 -3.12 23.00 -17.61
N ILE A 808 -1.81 23.27 -17.60
CA ILE A 808 -1.16 24.26 -16.73
C ILE A 808 -1.23 25.69 -17.34
N SER A 809 -1.37 26.75 -16.52
CA SER A 809 -1.42 28.15 -16.98
C SER A 809 -0.13 28.59 -17.70
N ALA A 810 -0.19 29.71 -18.41
CA ALA A 810 1.01 30.32 -19.01
C ALA A 810 1.97 30.78 -17.90
N GLY A 811 3.25 30.40 -17.98
CA GLY A 811 4.29 30.73 -16.99
C GLY A 811 4.87 29.53 -16.22
N PHE A 812 4.20 28.37 -16.24
CA PHE A 812 4.69 27.13 -15.65
C PHE A 812 5.06 26.10 -16.72
N ASN A 813 6.04 25.24 -16.44
CA ASN A 813 6.50 24.24 -17.40
C ASN A 813 5.51 23.07 -17.51
N ARG A 814 4.93 22.90 -18.71
CA ARG A 814 3.92 21.86 -19.02
C ARG A 814 4.49 20.46 -19.23
N THR A 815 5.81 20.36 -19.48
CA THR A 815 6.47 19.08 -19.74
C THR A 815 7.77 18.99 -18.95
N SER A 816 7.87 17.99 -18.09
CA SER A 816 9.10 17.70 -17.34
C SER A 816 9.79 16.48 -17.93
N TYR A 817 11.07 16.63 -18.26
CA TYR A 817 11.94 15.55 -18.73
C TYR A 817 12.93 15.18 -17.63
N PHE A 818 12.99 13.91 -17.30
CA PHE A 818 13.95 13.36 -16.35
C PHE A 818 14.77 12.29 -17.05
N TRP A 819 16.09 12.39 -16.95
CA TRP A 819 17.00 11.37 -17.43
C TRP A 819 18.07 11.13 -16.37
N ASN A 820 18.08 9.93 -15.80
CA ASN A 820 19.15 9.44 -14.95
C ASN A 820 19.94 8.40 -15.74
N THR A 821 21.26 8.39 -15.58
CA THR A 821 22.12 7.41 -16.24
C THR A 821 23.28 7.02 -15.34
N GLY A 822 23.92 5.89 -15.61
CA GLY A 822 25.09 5.47 -14.88
C GLY A 822 25.78 4.24 -15.45
N ALA A 823 27.05 4.09 -15.10
CA ALA A 823 27.88 2.94 -15.42
C ALA A 823 28.24 2.20 -14.13
N ASN A 824 28.14 0.88 -14.14
CA ASN A 824 28.39 0.03 -12.99
C ASN A 824 29.37 -1.08 -13.38
N TYR A 825 30.44 -1.22 -12.61
CA TYR A 825 31.44 -2.26 -12.80
C TYR A 825 31.53 -3.15 -11.57
N GLN A 826 31.19 -4.43 -11.75
CA GLN A 826 31.25 -5.47 -10.73
C GLN A 826 32.58 -6.20 -10.79
N PHE A 827 33.23 -6.33 -9.63
CA PHE A 827 34.51 -7.03 -9.47
C PHE A 827 34.53 -7.84 -8.17
N TYR A 828 35.65 -8.52 -7.90
CA TYR A 828 35.84 -9.37 -6.72
C TYR A 828 34.70 -10.39 -6.53
N LYS A 829 34.57 -11.33 -7.48
CA LYS A 829 33.50 -12.35 -7.52
C LYS A 829 32.08 -11.75 -7.44
N LYS A 830 31.89 -10.55 -8.01
CA LYS A 830 30.64 -9.76 -8.02
C LYS A 830 30.17 -9.30 -6.63
N GLN A 831 31.06 -9.28 -5.64
CA GLN A 831 30.77 -8.77 -4.29
C GLN A 831 30.94 -7.25 -4.22
N MET A 832 31.77 -6.67 -5.08
CA MET A 832 32.01 -5.22 -5.11
C MET A 832 31.49 -4.62 -6.42
N THR A 833 30.87 -3.45 -6.35
CA THR A 833 30.42 -2.68 -7.51
C THR A 833 30.91 -1.24 -7.37
N LEU A 834 31.66 -0.78 -8.36
CA LEU A 834 31.97 0.63 -8.55
C LEU A 834 30.89 1.23 -9.45
N LYS A 835 30.19 2.25 -8.98
CA LYS A 835 29.07 2.90 -9.67
C LYS A 835 29.40 4.37 -9.91
N PHE A 836 29.31 4.79 -11.16
CA PHE A 836 29.25 6.20 -11.53
C PHE A 836 27.83 6.52 -12.00
N SER A 837 27.19 7.52 -11.40
CA SER A 837 25.82 7.90 -11.76
C SER A 837 25.65 9.40 -11.93
N ILE A 838 24.81 9.76 -12.89
CA ILE A 838 24.39 11.13 -13.19
C ILE A 838 22.88 11.18 -12.98
N ASN A 839 22.45 11.97 -12.01
CA ASN A 839 21.05 12.21 -11.74
C ASN A 839 20.65 13.52 -12.43
N ASP A 840 19.51 13.50 -13.12
CA ASP A 840 18.97 14.63 -13.89
C ASP A 840 19.96 15.22 -14.92
N VAL A 841 20.36 14.41 -15.91
CA VAL A 841 21.32 14.78 -16.98
C VAL A 841 20.92 16.09 -17.67
N LEU A 842 19.62 16.25 -17.94
CA LEU A 842 19.05 17.40 -18.64
C LEU A 842 18.98 18.66 -17.77
N ASN A 843 19.16 18.54 -16.45
CA ASN A 843 18.99 19.61 -15.47
C ASN A 843 17.61 20.30 -15.58
N GLN A 844 16.58 19.51 -15.84
CA GLN A 844 15.20 19.98 -16.06
C GLN A 844 14.25 19.50 -14.96
N ARG A 845 14.80 18.98 -13.84
CA ARG A 845 13.98 18.56 -12.72
C ARG A 845 13.24 19.75 -12.13
N GLN A 846 11.95 19.80 -12.41
CA GLN A 846 10.96 20.71 -11.85
C GLN A 846 9.75 19.89 -11.40
N ASN A 847 9.23 20.14 -10.21
CA ASN A 847 8.00 19.54 -9.73
C ASN A 847 6.88 20.57 -9.87
N ALA A 848 6.30 20.65 -11.07
CA ALA A 848 5.14 21.50 -11.34
C ALA A 848 3.86 20.64 -11.32
N ILE A 849 2.90 21.02 -10.48
CA ILE A 849 1.63 20.31 -10.31
C ILE A 849 0.49 21.33 -10.45
N ARG A 850 -0.56 20.97 -11.22
CA ARG A 850 -1.83 21.69 -11.21
C ARG A 850 -2.85 20.91 -10.40
N ASN A 851 -3.46 21.56 -9.42
CA ASN A 851 -4.62 21.07 -8.70
C ASN A 851 -5.88 21.82 -9.18
N ILE A 852 -6.97 21.11 -9.37
CA ILE A 852 -8.27 21.69 -9.75
C ILE A 852 -9.25 21.30 -8.65
N GLY A 853 -9.58 22.28 -7.81
CA GLY A 853 -10.63 22.14 -6.80
C GLY A 853 -11.99 22.53 -7.36
N ASP A 854 -13.03 22.44 -6.54
CA ASP A 854 -14.41 22.72 -6.98
C ASP A 854 -14.56 24.17 -7.46
N ASN A 855 -13.96 25.16 -6.79
CA ASN A 855 -14.02 26.58 -7.16
C ASN A 855 -12.66 27.22 -7.49
N TYR A 856 -11.60 26.46 -7.72
CA TYR A 856 -10.28 27.04 -7.98
C TYR A 856 -9.39 26.19 -8.86
N ILE A 857 -8.44 26.85 -9.52
CA ILE A 857 -7.31 26.22 -10.20
C ILE A 857 -6.03 26.73 -9.53
N GLU A 858 -5.17 25.82 -9.12
CA GLU A 858 -3.91 26.12 -8.44
C GLU A 858 -2.75 25.46 -9.19
N ASP A 859 -1.75 26.26 -9.56
CA ASP A 859 -0.46 25.79 -10.05
C ASP A 859 0.58 25.95 -8.96
N ARG A 860 1.40 24.92 -8.78
CA ARG A 860 2.46 24.89 -7.77
C ARG A 860 3.76 24.38 -8.37
N GLU A 861 4.85 25.08 -8.09
CA GLU A 861 6.21 24.65 -8.35
C GLU A 861 6.96 24.47 -7.03
N ASP A 862 7.62 23.33 -6.83
CA ASP A 862 8.41 23.04 -5.62
C ASP A 862 9.92 22.94 -5.91
N LEU A 863 10.72 23.33 -4.90
CA LEU A 863 12.14 23.03 -4.83
C LEU A 863 12.38 21.53 -4.91
N VAL A 864 13.32 21.14 -5.77
CA VAL A 864 13.71 19.75 -5.97
C VAL A 864 15.22 19.62 -6.09
N LEU A 865 15.74 18.46 -5.72
CA LEU A 865 17.14 18.13 -5.91
C LEU A 865 17.47 18.04 -7.43
N ARG A 866 18.27 19.00 -7.90
CA ARG A 866 18.74 19.15 -9.28
C ARG A 866 19.93 18.24 -9.62
N ARG A 867 20.48 18.42 -10.81
CA ARG A 867 21.59 17.63 -11.37
C ARG A 867 22.75 17.45 -10.40
N HIS A 868 23.20 16.20 -10.26
CA HIS A 868 24.41 15.87 -9.52
C HIS A 868 25.01 14.56 -10.03
N PHE A 869 26.33 14.44 -9.85
CA PHE A 869 27.15 13.29 -10.19
C PHE A 869 27.56 12.59 -8.90
N MET A 870 27.58 11.27 -8.90
CA MET A 870 28.02 10.45 -7.76
C MET A 870 28.97 9.36 -8.23
N LEU A 871 30.09 9.20 -7.53
CA LEU A 871 30.88 7.99 -7.55
C LEU A 871 30.57 7.21 -6.27
N SER A 872 30.29 5.92 -6.37
CA SER A 872 29.91 5.10 -5.24
C SER A 872 30.56 3.72 -5.28
N LEU A 873 30.96 3.23 -4.12
CA LEU A 873 31.42 1.87 -3.88
C LEU A 873 30.34 1.12 -3.11
N LEU A 874 29.91 -0.01 -3.66
CA LEU A 874 28.97 -0.94 -3.05
C LEU A 874 29.71 -2.24 -2.76
N LEU A 875 29.70 -2.66 -1.50
CA LEU A 875 30.23 -3.95 -1.05
C LEU A 875 29.08 -4.79 -0.52
N ASN A 876 28.91 -6.00 -1.07
CA ASN A 876 27.91 -6.98 -0.66
C ASN A 876 28.64 -8.28 -0.31
N VAL A 877 28.85 -8.51 0.99
CA VAL A 877 29.47 -9.74 1.49
C VAL A 877 28.41 -10.59 2.14
N SER A 878 28.32 -11.84 1.69
CA SER A 878 27.45 -12.82 2.32
C SER A 878 28.23 -14.09 2.58
N ARG A 879 28.42 -14.45 3.85
CA ARG A 879 29.04 -15.70 4.25
C ARG A 879 27.97 -16.61 4.80
N PHE A 880 27.67 -17.66 4.05
CA PHE A 880 26.66 -18.66 4.36
C PHE A 880 27.31 -20.03 4.38
N GLY A 881 26.89 -20.89 5.32
CA GLY A 881 27.51 -22.20 5.53
C GLY A 881 28.69 -22.13 6.50
N GLY A 882 28.38 -22.30 7.79
CA GLY A 882 29.32 -22.74 8.82
C GLY A 882 28.91 -24.14 9.28
N ASN A 883 29.88 -24.99 9.59
CA ASN A 883 29.65 -26.37 10.05
C ASN A 883 28.65 -26.44 11.21
N LYS A 884 27.89 -27.53 11.25
CA LYS A 884 27.27 -28.02 12.48
C LYS A 884 28.40 -28.45 13.43
N GLY A 885 28.35 -28.03 14.69
CA GLY A 885 29.33 -28.35 15.75
C GLY A 885 30.35 -27.22 15.91
N SER A 886 30.69 -26.76 17.11
CA SER A 886 30.67 -27.36 18.46
C SER A 886 29.42 -27.12 19.28
#